data_AF-A0A1C1A2J3-F1
#
_entry.id   AF-A0A1C1A2J3-F1
#
_cell.length_a   1.000
_cell.length_b   1.000
_cell.length_c   1.000
_cell.angle_alpha   90.00
_cell.angle_beta   90.00
_cell.angle_gamma   90.00
#
_symmetry.space_group_name_H-M   'P 1'
#
loop_
_entity.id
_entity.type
_entity.pdbx_description
1 polymer ?
#
loop_
_entity_poly.entity_id
_entity_poly.type
_entity_poly.pdbx_seq_one_letter_code
_entity_poly.pdbx_strand_id
1 'polypeptide(L)'
;MCKRISTCVGLICILLFVSVAPVFADTNNQNTASPVVNDNYTNQKNYVDLRFGMFIHYNMGTYHDQEWVTPGQDPLSFNPKNVNTDQWAQAAKSAGIKYTVLTTKHHDGFALWPTKYGNYNVMNSSYKKDIVRQYVDSMRAQGILPGLYFSIWDRQQGIAKGSVSRADIEFIKGQLTELLTNYGEIPVLIIDGWAWEMGHNEVPYQEIRELIKRLQPNILIVDHNGQTQPWDEDVIYFEEPKGVWAPDNNMFAANQGMPLVSSQWFWHNWMPSTEPASVTNIVQDHLGYLEPRYTNFLLNISPNPDGEFDTNVVKRLAQIGQAWNPNSSRPPLPQQPVVMEHPITANSATATSGTANNAIDGFMDYVGNYVETLWQTNNSLPQSITLDLGYTYNNITMLNYLPSQNLSQGMITGYTLSVSEDGTNFTAVKSGTWDGDKTMKRVTFPSQTARYVKMEVNSAVGGFAATAELEVGSYTNEVPTRTGIDSFDVNTLYRIVNKATGKALGVGNSVENGAAVAGRTLSAALDQQWVIDDLGLGKYKMVNKQSGQVMDVPGASKTAGKPVIQWTDSETAADPSAINQQWAISNVGSGYFKIRNVNSGMALENSNGSTADGNPIVQNTYTGSDGQLWKVEKLASMITNVKVNGVPVKGLHTENRMVTVPVLREKNLEVPTVTADKASENVQLVITPANSLPGTTTITAIADGGATQEVYTINFELVDRFASDLNWLSASSGWSTVKKDKSLDGNTIKLMGSNGIVTYEKGFGVHANSRIIFDISDKNYKSFNALVGVDQEIAKSPSYADVEFKVLVDGVEKFASGVMKVTDVAKPVDVSVAGASIVELVVSQSDSDNSEDHGSWANATFRVAEGKSELGEVLPEVEYLSDLNWLSASSGWSTVQKDKSIGGNAIVLNNGDQELSFAKGLGTHANSTIKYDLTGADYETFSAFIGVDKEVNGGSNNGSIQFKIEGVKNDDTIESLYSGSLIRESDDAKFVKVNVKGYKQLILDVTDSGNGNSEDHGDWADAKLTKMTVEAISYKANLVALIANAQAQYDVAVVGTAVGNYPASSKLILLAAIAHAQQLVDLNTATNQEFEAETAALNTALQTFVATKIGQGNVQQAKTTLQAVMTVAQSVYDRAVEGTHVGEFQIDSKAVLLLAINDANSMYSNPVATQEQLEESANVLNQALQHFNQQMIRDYESGDVNEDGSIDIGDLGQVALHYGKNTTSTDWNLMKNADCNHDGKIDIIDLVGIAQLILQ
;
A
#
# COMPACT_ATOMS: atom_id res chain seq x y z
N MET A 1 -4.67 -17.08 -61.52
CA MET A 1 -4.61 -18.03 -62.65
C MET A 1 -4.46 -19.42 -62.04
N CYS A 2 -5.38 -20.35 -62.34
CA CYS A 2 -5.42 -21.78 -61.96
C CYS A 2 -5.49 -22.14 -60.45
N LYS A 3 -6.63 -22.68 -59.94
CA LYS A 3 -7.06 -24.11 -59.92
C LYS A 3 -6.07 -24.98 -59.12
N ARG A 4 -6.41 -25.88 -58.18
CA ARG A 4 -7.61 -26.68 -57.84
C ARG A 4 -7.26 -27.47 -56.55
N ILE A 5 -8.16 -27.62 -55.58
CA ILE A 5 -9.02 -28.80 -55.30
C ILE A 5 -8.28 -30.09 -54.81
N SER A 6 -8.68 -30.52 -53.59
CA SER A 6 -9.05 -31.88 -53.14
C SER A 6 -8.22 -32.64 -52.09
N THR A 7 -8.78 -32.68 -50.88
CA THR A 7 -9.33 -33.86 -50.13
C THR A 7 -8.61 -35.22 -50.09
N CYS A 8 -8.54 -35.74 -48.84
CA CYS A 8 -9.02 -37.05 -48.34
C CYS A 8 -8.02 -38.17 -47.93
N VAL A 9 -8.20 -38.58 -46.65
CA VAL A 9 -8.36 -39.97 -46.12
C VAL A 9 -7.14 -40.73 -45.55
N GLY A 10 -7.34 -41.23 -44.31
CA GLY A 10 -6.92 -42.57 -43.84
C GLY A 10 -5.99 -42.54 -42.62
N LEU A 11 -6.42 -42.76 -41.37
CA LEU A 11 -6.92 -43.97 -40.68
C LEU A 11 -5.96 -44.38 -39.54
N ILE A 12 -6.45 -44.24 -38.29
CA ILE A 12 -6.40 -45.17 -37.14
C ILE A 12 -5.09 -45.94 -36.85
N CYS A 13 -4.55 -45.73 -35.64
CA CYS A 13 -4.11 -46.82 -34.75
C CYS A 13 -4.19 -46.39 -33.27
N ILE A 14 -5.01 -47.11 -32.51
CA ILE A 14 -5.09 -47.12 -31.04
C ILE A 14 -4.03 -48.11 -30.53
N LEU A 15 -3.24 -47.74 -29.51
CA LEU A 15 -2.99 -48.60 -28.34
C LEU A 15 -2.20 -47.86 -27.23
N LEU A 16 -2.89 -47.81 -26.09
CA LEU A 16 -2.51 -47.46 -24.72
C LEU A 16 -1.08 -47.84 -24.28
N PHE A 17 -0.41 -46.91 -23.60
CA PHE A 17 0.35 -47.18 -22.38
C PHE A 17 0.09 -46.07 -21.35
N VAL A 18 -0.43 -46.48 -20.19
CA VAL A 18 -0.57 -45.68 -18.98
C VAL A 18 0.71 -45.85 -18.16
N SER A 19 1.36 -44.76 -17.77
CA SER A 19 2.15 -44.70 -16.54
C SER A 19 2.28 -43.26 -16.03
N VAL A 20 1.45 -42.96 -15.03
CA VAL A 20 1.68 -42.22 -13.77
C VAL A 20 2.79 -41.15 -13.72
N ALA A 21 2.39 -39.95 -13.28
CA ALA A 21 3.18 -38.73 -13.02
C ALA A 21 4.28 -38.90 -11.94
N PRO A 22 5.12 -37.86 -11.70
CA PRO A 22 4.68 -36.81 -10.77
C PRO A 22 5.10 -35.38 -11.13
N VAL A 23 4.18 -34.47 -10.79
CA VAL A 23 4.41 -33.04 -10.52
C VAL A 23 5.00 -32.91 -9.11
N PHE A 24 6.13 -32.21 -8.97
CA PHE A 24 6.53 -31.46 -7.78
C PHE A 24 7.25 -30.21 -8.32
N ALA A 25 6.70 -29.00 -8.17
CA ALA A 25 6.74 -28.14 -6.99
C ALA A 25 7.94 -27.17 -6.99
N ASP A 26 7.66 -25.88 -7.16
CA ASP A 26 8.33 -24.71 -6.54
C ASP A 26 7.46 -23.50 -6.93
N THR A 27 6.73 -22.75 -6.10
CA THR A 27 6.83 -22.22 -4.73
C THR A 27 7.57 -20.88 -4.59
N ASN A 28 6.76 -19.85 -4.29
CA ASN A 28 7.08 -18.52 -3.75
C ASN A 28 7.93 -17.50 -4.53
N ASN A 29 7.27 -16.46 -5.05
CA ASN A 29 7.39 -15.09 -4.50
C ASN A 29 6.31 -14.15 -5.08
N GLN A 30 5.55 -13.47 -4.23
CA GLN A 30 4.73 -12.30 -4.60
C GLN A 30 5.43 -11.03 -4.10
N ASN A 31 5.76 -10.11 -5.01
CA ASN A 31 5.39 -8.71 -4.83
C ASN A 31 5.52 -7.82 -6.10
N THR A 32 4.48 -6.98 -6.23
CA THR A 32 4.42 -5.61 -6.81
C THR A 32 4.56 -5.38 -8.33
N ALA A 33 3.49 -5.71 -9.07
CA ALA A 33 3.02 -4.90 -10.19
C ALA A 33 1.55 -4.54 -9.94
N SER A 34 1.08 -3.39 -10.46
CA SER A 34 -0.37 -3.11 -10.47
C SER A 34 -1.09 -4.29 -11.14
N PRO A 35 -2.09 -4.91 -10.50
CA PRO A 35 -2.74 -6.08 -11.05
C PRO A 35 -3.39 -5.71 -12.38
N VAL A 36 -3.15 -6.55 -13.39
CA VAL A 36 -3.99 -6.66 -14.58
C VAL A 36 -5.44 -6.55 -14.16
N VAL A 37 -6.22 -5.63 -14.72
CA VAL A 37 -7.66 -5.69 -14.49
C VAL A 37 -8.24 -6.60 -15.55
N ASN A 38 -8.59 -7.81 -15.15
CA ASN A 38 -9.23 -8.78 -16.02
C ASN A 38 -10.74 -8.57 -16.03
N ASP A 39 -11.40 -8.92 -17.14
CA ASP A 39 -12.86 -8.97 -17.11
C ASP A 39 -13.36 -10.06 -16.16
N ASN A 40 -14.56 -9.86 -15.62
CA ASN A 40 -15.14 -10.74 -14.62
C ASN A 40 -15.28 -12.19 -15.11
N TYR A 41 -15.61 -12.38 -16.39
CA TYR A 41 -15.73 -13.69 -17.01
C TYR A 41 -14.40 -14.46 -16.98
N THR A 42 -13.29 -13.80 -17.24
CA THR A 42 -11.99 -14.46 -17.24
C THR A 42 -11.56 -14.82 -15.81
N ASN A 43 -11.82 -13.94 -14.83
CA ASN A 43 -11.64 -14.27 -13.41
C ASN A 43 -12.47 -15.51 -13.02
N GLN A 44 -13.77 -15.51 -13.34
CA GLN A 44 -14.70 -16.62 -13.05
C GLN A 44 -14.23 -17.93 -13.70
N LYS A 45 -13.87 -17.90 -14.99
CA LYS A 45 -13.38 -19.06 -15.74
C LYS A 45 -12.14 -19.66 -15.09
N ASN A 46 -11.15 -18.83 -14.79
CA ASN A 46 -9.91 -19.27 -14.18
C ASN A 46 -10.12 -19.85 -12.80
N TYR A 47 -10.99 -19.22 -12.02
CA TYR A 47 -11.37 -19.73 -10.72
C TYR A 47 -12.02 -21.10 -10.79
N VAL A 48 -13.02 -21.31 -11.67
CA VAL A 48 -13.64 -22.65 -11.79
C VAL A 48 -12.70 -23.68 -12.39
N ASP A 49 -11.66 -23.25 -13.14
CA ASP A 49 -10.55 -24.08 -13.64
C ASP A 49 -9.65 -24.68 -12.55
N LEU A 50 -9.76 -24.18 -11.33
CA LEU A 50 -9.08 -24.76 -10.16
C LEU A 50 -9.73 -26.06 -9.69
N ARG A 51 -11.03 -26.27 -9.95
CA ARG A 51 -11.87 -27.44 -9.63
C ARG A 51 -12.02 -27.78 -8.15
N PHE A 52 -10.91 -27.87 -7.42
CA PHE A 52 -10.85 -28.43 -6.08
C PHE A 52 -10.11 -27.50 -5.13
N GLY A 53 -10.84 -27.05 -4.12
CA GLY A 53 -10.40 -26.12 -3.09
C GLY A 53 -10.52 -26.69 -1.68
N MET A 54 -9.91 -26.00 -0.72
CA MET A 54 -10.08 -26.26 0.72
C MET A 54 -10.72 -25.06 1.43
N PHE A 55 -11.76 -25.28 2.23
CA PHE A 55 -12.19 -24.28 3.22
C PHE A 55 -11.50 -24.57 4.55
N ILE A 56 -11.01 -23.54 5.26
CA ILE A 56 -10.37 -23.69 6.56
C ILE A 56 -11.15 -22.87 7.59
N HIS A 57 -11.94 -23.57 8.40
CA HIS A 57 -12.62 -23.02 9.57
C HIS A 57 -11.75 -23.19 10.81
N TYR A 58 -11.12 -22.10 11.24
CA TYR A 58 -10.24 -22.06 12.40
C TYR A 58 -10.36 -20.73 13.11
N ASN A 59 -11.01 -20.70 14.26
CA ASN A 59 -11.26 -19.48 15.01
C ASN A 59 -11.68 -19.86 16.45
N MET A 60 -12.35 -18.96 17.17
CA MET A 60 -12.88 -19.21 18.51
C MET A 60 -13.71 -20.51 18.59
N GLY A 61 -14.42 -20.89 17.53
CA GLY A 61 -15.22 -22.12 17.49
C GLY A 61 -14.43 -23.38 17.86
N THR A 62 -13.18 -23.47 17.42
CA THR A 62 -12.26 -24.59 17.73
C THR A 62 -11.96 -24.71 19.24
N TYR A 63 -11.94 -23.61 19.97
CA TYR A 63 -11.58 -23.57 21.40
C TYR A 63 -12.80 -23.68 22.32
N HIS A 64 -13.99 -23.38 21.80
CA HIS A 64 -15.25 -23.37 22.55
C HIS A 64 -16.18 -24.53 22.19
N ASP A 65 -15.78 -25.42 21.28
CA ASP A 65 -16.56 -26.58 20.81
C ASP A 65 -17.94 -26.14 20.27
N GLN A 66 -17.96 -25.02 19.52
CA GLN A 66 -19.17 -24.34 19.04
C GLN A 66 -19.01 -23.88 17.59
N GLU A 67 -20.05 -24.05 16.79
CA GLU A 67 -20.09 -23.50 15.42
C GLU A 67 -20.18 -21.97 15.43
N TRP A 68 -21.09 -21.43 16.25
CA TRP A 68 -21.32 -19.99 16.38
C TRP A 68 -21.13 -19.56 17.83
N VAL A 69 -19.90 -19.14 18.16
CA VAL A 69 -19.50 -18.86 19.54
C VAL A 69 -20.32 -17.75 20.17
N THR A 70 -20.70 -17.92 21.44
CA THR A 70 -21.42 -16.89 22.21
C THR A 70 -20.56 -15.62 22.37
N PRO A 71 -21.09 -14.41 22.09
CA PRO A 71 -20.32 -13.16 22.18
C PRO A 71 -19.73 -12.90 23.57
N GLY A 72 -18.64 -12.14 23.62
CA GLY A 72 -17.98 -11.75 24.87
C GLY A 72 -17.08 -12.82 25.49
N GLN A 73 -16.64 -13.84 24.74
CA GLN A 73 -15.57 -14.71 25.22
C GLN A 73 -14.30 -13.90 25.46
N ASP A 74 -13.44 -14.36 26.37
CA ASP A 74 -12.13 -13.74 26.58
C ASP A 74 -11.22 -14.04 25.37
N PRO A 75 -10.62 -13.02 24.70
CA PRO A 75 -9.61 -13.23 23.67
C PRO A 75 -8.51 -14.22 24.05
N LEU A 76 -8.13 -14.28 25.34
CA LEU A 76 -7.10 -15.20 25.85
C LEU A 76 -7.48 -16.68 25.71
N SER A 77 -8.77 -16.99 25.58
CA SER A 77 -9.27 -18.35 25.35
C SER A 77 -8.88 -18.92 23.99
N PHE A 78 -8.62 -18.06 23.00
CA PHE A 78 -7.93 -18.45 21.77
C PHE A 78 -6.45 -18.68 22.09
N ASN A 79 -6.07 -19.95 22.22
CA ASN A 79 -4.77 -20.34 22.76
C ASN A 79 -4.12 -21.51 22.01
N PRO A 80 -3.81 -21.35 20.71
CA PRO A 80 -3.04 -22.35 19.99
C PRO A 80 -1.66 -22.57 20.58
N LYS A 81 -1.19 -23.82 20.49
CA LYS A 81 0.17 -24.20 20.90
C LYS A 81 1.16 -24.09 19.76
N ASN A 82 0.79 -24.57 18.58
CA ASN A 82 1.66 -24.65 17.42
C ASN A 82 0.86 -24.55 16.11
N VAL A 83 0.35 -23.36 15.78
CA VAL A 83 -0.23 -23.12 14.45
C VAL A 83 0.80 -23.47 13.38
N ASN A 84 0.47 -24.44 12.53
CA ASN A 84 1.38 -24.99 11.53
C ASN A 84 0.75 -24.93 10.14
N THR A 85 0.75 -23.73 9.55
CA THR A 85 0.17 -23.47 8.22
C THR A 85 0.92 -24.19 7.10
N ASP A 86 2.20 -24.54 7.30
CA ASP A 86 2.95 -25.37 6.37
C ASP A 86 2.40 -26.80 6.31
N GLN A 87 2.00 -27.38 7.45
CA GLN A 87 1.32 -28.67 7.49
C GLN A 87 -0.02 -28.60 6.76
N TRP A 88 -0.75 -27.49 6.90
CA TRP A 88 -2.01 -27.30 6.18
C TRP A 88 -1.79 -27.26 4.66
N ALA A 89 -0.79 -26.49 4.21
CA ALA A 89 -0.45 -26.35 2.79
C ALA A 89 0.06 -27.68 2.19
N GLN A 90 0.88 -28.43 2.94
CA GLN A 90 1.34 -29.77 2.53
C GLN A 90 0.18 -30.76 2.40
N ALA A 91 -0.75 -30.75 3.36
CA ALA A 91 -1.94 -31.60 3.32
C ALA A 91 -2.84 -31.24 2.13
N ALA A 92 -3.07 -29.95 1.87
CA ALA A 92 -3.82 -29.48 0.72
C ALA A 92 -3.18 -29.95 -0.60
N LYS A 93 -1.88 -29.75 -0.76
CA LYS A 93 -1.12 -30.20 -1.93
C LYS A 93 -1.23 -31.71 -2.14
N SER A 94 -1.21 -32.50 -1.06
CA SER A 94 -1.32 -33.97 -1.13
C SER A 94 -2.66 -34.43 -1.70
N ALA A 95 -3.72 -33.62 -1.63
CA ALA A 95 -5.03 -33.87 -2.20
C ALA A 95 -5.20 -33.36 -3.64
N GLY A 96 -4.20 -32.66 -4.20
CA GLY A 96 -4.29 -32.00 -5.50
C GLY A 96 -5.05 -30.67 -5.49
N ILE A 97 -5.31 -30.10 -4.30
CA ILE A 97 -6.03 -28.84 -4.12
C ILE A 97 -5.23 -27.67 -4.71
N LYS A 98 -5.94 -26.74 -5.37
CA LYS A 98 -5.34 -25.62 -6.10
C LYS A 98 -5.55 -24.27 -5.45
N TYR A 99 -6.55 -24.14 -4.59
CA TYR A 99 -6.79 -22.95 -3.80
C TYR A 99 -7.35 -23.30 -2.43
N THR A 100 -7.21 -22.38 -1.49
CA THR A 100 -7.81 -22.52 -0.15
C THR A 100 -8.52 -21.24 0.23
N VAL A 101 -9.41 -21.29 1.24
CA VAL A 101 -10.07 -20.11 1.81
C VAL A 101 -9.98 -20.19 3.33
N LEU A 102 -9.41 -19.17 3.98
CA LEU A 102 -9.31 -19.11 5.45
C LEU A 102 -10.36 -18.17 6.04
N THR A 103 -11.03 -18.62 7.10
CA THR A 103 -11.93 -17.82 7.97
C THR A 103 -11.17 -16.76 8.78
N THR A 104 -10.72 -15.69 8.12
CA THR A 104 -9.93 -14.61 8.76
C THR A 104 -10.65 -13.98 9.95
N LYS A 105 -11.97 -13.84 9.83
CA LYS A 105 -12.91 -13.46 10.88
C LYS A 105 -14.24 -14.17 10.62
N HIS A 106 -14.76 -14.87 11.63
CA HIS A 106 -16.06 -15.55 11.59
C HIS A 106 -17.13 -14.72 12.36
N HIS A 107 -18.38 -15.19 12.43
CA HIS A 107 -19.50 -14.42 13.03
C HIS A 107 -19.29 -14.00 14.49
N ASP A 108 -18.44 -14.74 15.21
CA ASP A 108 -18.03 -14.40 16.58
C ASP A 108 -17.15 -13.13 16.66
N GLY A 109 -16.69 -12.61 15.52
CA GLY A 109 -15.99 -11.32 15.42
C GLY A 109 -14.49 -11.38 15.71
N PHE A 110 -13.93 -12.55 16.08
CA PHE A 110 -12.51 -12.64 16.41
C PHE A 110 -11.63 -12.65 15.14
N ALA A 111 -10.76 -11.65 15.01
CA ALA A 111 -9.86 -11.52 13.87
C ALA A 111 -8.53 -12.27 14.08
N LEU A 112 -8.15 -13.09 13.09
CA LEU A 112 -6.93 -13.91 13.08
C LEU A 112 -5.63 -13.14 12.72
N TRP A 113 -5.73 -11.83 12.53
CA TRP A 113 -4.62 -10.94 12.20
C TRP A 113 -4.58 -9.73 13.15
N PRO A 114 -3.44 -9.01 13.26
CA PRO A 114 -3.29 -7.90 14.18
C PRO A 114 -3.96 -6.62 13.66
N THR A 115 -5.28 -6.66 13.51
CA THR A 115 -6.07 -5.51 13.03
C THR A 115 -5.96 -4.31 13.96
N LYS A 116 -5.93 -3.10 13.39
CA LYS A 116 -6.06 -1.85 14.14
C LYS A 116 -7.51 -1.52 14.50
N TYR A 117 -8.46 -2.23 13.91
CA TYR A 117 -9.89 -2.00 14.07
C TYR A 117 -10.46 -2.98 15.09
N GLY A 118 -10.71 -2.46 16.30
CA GLY A 118 -11.23 -3.23 17.43
C GLY A 118 -10.14 -4.01 18.16
N ASN A 119 -10.46 -4.42 19.39
CA ASN A 119 -9.52 -5.13 20.27
C ASN A 119 -9.77 -6.65 20.31
N TYR A 120 -10.76 -7.17 19.59
CA TYR A 120 -11.10 -8.60 19.60
C TYR A 120 -10.35 -9.36 18.51
N ASN A 121 -9.03 -9.51 18.69
CA ASN A 121 -8.14 -10.11 17.71
C ASN A 121 -6.95 -10.82 18.35
N VAL A 122 -6.15 -11.52 17.53
CA VAL A 122 -4.98 -12.31 17.96
C VAL A 122 -4.00 -11.57 18.88
N MET A 123 -3.85 -10.25 18.78
CA MET A 123 -2.93 -9.49 19.64
C MET A 123 -3.36 -9.45 21.10
N ASN A 124 -4.66 -9.62 21.36
CA ASN A 124 -5.22 -9.71 22.70
C ASN A 124 -5.43 -11.15 23.16
N SER A 125 -5.03 -12.14 22.35
CA SER A 125 -5.09 -13.56 22.71
C SER A 125 -3.79 -14.06 23.34
N SER A 126 -3.79 -15.35 23.71
CA SER A 126 -2.57 -16.04 24.15
C SER A 126 -1.56 -16.24 23.00
N TYR A 127 -2.02 -16.19 21.75
CA TYR A 127 -1.20 -16.39 20.55
C TYR A 127 -1.11 -15.10 19.72
N LYS A 128 -0.05 -14.33 19.97
CA LYS A 128 0.13 -12.95 19.45
C LYS A 128 0.85 -12.88 18.11
N LYS A 129 0.50 -13.75 17.17
CA LYS A 129 1.08 -13.77 15.83
C LYS A 129 -0.01 -13.66 14.77
N ASP A 130 0.34 -13.09 13.63
CA ASP A 130 -0.54 -12.98 12.47
C ASP A 130 -0.69 -14.36 11.79
N ILE A 131 -1.85 -14.98 11.95
CA ILE A 131 -2.15 -16.30 11.35
C ILE A 131 -2.48 -16.15 9.87
N VAL A 132 -3.10 -15.04 9.47
CA VAL A 132 -3.44 -14.78 8.06
C VAL A 132 -2.17 -14.68 7.21
N ARG A 133 -1.13 -13.98 7.71
CA ARG A 133 0.19 -13.92 7.05
C ARG A 133 0.80 -15.32 6.90
N GLN A 134 0.88 -16.08 7.99
CA GLN A 134 1.45 -17.42 7.99
C GLN A 134 0.73 -18.32 6.97
N TYR A 135 -0.59 -18.29 6.95
CA TYR A 135 -1.43 -19.02 6.01
C TYR A 135 -1.14 -18.63 4.55
N VAL A 136 -1.18 -17.33 4.24
CA VAL A 136 -0.97 -16.83 2.88
C VAL A 136 0.41 -17.22 2.36
N ASP A 137 1.45 -17.03 3.18
CA ASP A 137 2.83 -17.33 2.81
C ASP A 137 3.03 -18.84 2.60
N SER A 138 2.50 -19.70 3.48
CA SER A 138 2.58 -21.16 3.37
C SER A 138 1.84 -21.71 2.14
N MET A 139 0.66 -21.16 1.81
CA MET A 139 -0.10 -21.61 0.63
C MET A 139 0.62 -21.25 -0.67
N ARG A 140 1.11 -20.02 -0.77
CA ARG A 140 1.95 -19.59 -1.90
C ARG A 140 3.24 -20.41 -1.97
N ALA A 141 3.79 -20.78 -0.80
CA ALA A 141 4.95 -21.67 -0.68
C ALA A 141 4.66 -23.10 -1.13
N GLN A 142 3.44 -23.41 -1.55
CA GLN A 142 3.08 -24.69 -2.15
C GLN A 142 2.48 -24.54 -3.55
N GLY A 143 2.48 -23.32 -4.10
CA GLY A 143 1.85 -23.00 -5.39
C GLY A 143 0.32 -23.07 -5.33
N ILE A 144 -0.24 -22.86 -4.14
CA ILE A 144 -1.68 -22.89 -3.86
C ILE A 144 -2.16 -21.45 -3.70
N LEU A 145 -3.28 -21.12 -4.33
CA LEU A 145 -3.86 -19.78 -4.28
C LEU A 145 -4.58 -19.53 -2.94
N PRO A 146 -4.26 -18.46 -2.18
CA PRO A 146 -4.90 -18.15 -0.90
C PRO A 146 -6.10 -17.22 -1.08
N GLY A 147 -7.30 -17.72 -0.86
CA GLY A 147 -8.54 -16.95 -0.71
C GLY A 147 -8.82 -16.63 0.75
N LEU A 148 -9.68 -15.64 0.97
CA LEU A 148 -10.04 -15.20 2.33
C LEU A 148 -11.56 -15.30 2.53
N TYR A 149 -11.96 -15.53 3.77
CA TYR A 149 -13.32 -15.39 4.21
C TYR A 149 -13.45 -14.26 5.23
N PHE A 150 -14.53 -13.49 5.15
CA PHE A 150 -14.83 -12.40 6.07
C PHE A 150 -16.32 -12.35 6.41
N SER A 151 -16.67 -12.39 7.70
CA SER A 151 -18.06 -12.16 8.10
C SER A 151 -18.40 -10.67 8.28
N ILE A 152 -19.49 -10.23 7.64
CA ILE A 152 -20.12 -8.92 7.84
C ILE A 152 -20.91 -8.89 9.16
N TRP A 153 -21.60 -9.99 9.47
CA TRP A 153 -22.28 -10.16 10.74
C TRP A 153 -21.25 -10.34 11.86
N ASP A 154 -21.14 -9.33 12.73
CA ASP A 154 -20.14 -9.31 13.80
C ASP A 154 -20.83 -9.24 15.16
N ARG A 155 -20.95 -10.41 15.81
CA ARG A 155 -21.67 -10.52 17.07
C ARG A 155 -20.89 -9.96 18.26
N GLN A 156 -19.58 -9.73 18.13
CA GLN A 156 -18.77 -9.11 19.18
C GLN A 156 -18.86 -7.58 19.13
N GLN A 157 -18.72 -7.01 17.95
CA GLN A 157 -18.84 -5.56 17.74
C GLN A 157 -20.30 -5.08 17.82
N GLY A 158 -21.27 -6.00 17.70
CA GLY A 158 -22.70 -5.71 17.76
C GLY A 158 -23.27 -5.27 16.42
N ILE A 159 -22.57 -5.58 15.31
CA ILE A 159 -23.03 -5.28 13.95
C ILE A 159 -24.12 -6.29 13.62
N ALA A 160 -25.36 -5.87 13.81
CA ALA A 160 -26.56 -6.68 13.58
C ALA A 160 -27.63 -5.87 12.85
N LYS A 161 -28.51 -6.57 12.12
CA LYS A 161 -29.60 -5.96 11.35
C LYS A 161 -30.45 -5.02 12.21
N GLY A 162 -30.68 -3.81 11.71
CA GLY A 162 -31.46 -2.77 12.37
C GLY A 162 -30.66 -1.94 13.38
N SER A 163 -29.35 -2.15 13.49
CA SER A 163 -28.45 -1.42 14.39
C SER A 163 -27.14 -0.96 13.75
N VAL A 164 -26.97 -1.12 12.43
CA VAL A 164 -25.73 -0.75 11.74
C VAL A 164 -25.57 0.76 11.67
N SER A 165 -24.47 1.27 12.22
CA SER A 165 -24.10 2.68 12.13
C SER A 165 -23.07 2.92 11.02
N ARG A 166 -22.85 4.20 10.67
CA ARG A 166 -21.78 4.56 9.73
C ARG A 166 -20.40 4.17 10.25
N ALA A 167 -20.17 4.26 11.56
CA ALA A 167 -18.92 3.84 12.18
C ALA A 167 -18.68 2.33 12.02
N ASP A 168 -19.73 1.52 12.04
CA ASP A 168 -19.62 0.07 11.80
C ASP A 168 -19.26 -0.25 10.35
N ILE A 169 -19.82 0.50 9.40
CA ILE A 169 -19.44 0.40 7.98
C ILE A 169 -17.96 0.77 7.79
N GLU A 170 -17.49 1.85 8.43
CA GLU A 170 -16.06 2.22 8.36
C GLU A 170 -15.15 1.22 9.09
N PHE A 171 -15.62 0.58 10.15
CA PHE A 171 -14.94 -0.54 10.81
C PHE A 171 -14.75 -1.72 9.85
N ILE A 172 -15.82 -2.14 9.16
CA ILE A 172 -15.78 -3.20 8.14
C ILE A 172 -14.81 -2.84 7.01
N LYS A 173 -14.92 -1.62 6.46
CA LYS A 173 -14.06 -1.13 5.39
C LYS A 173 -12.59 -1.07 5.80
N GLY A 174 -12.31 -0.67 7.04
CA GLY A 174 -10.97 -0.66 7.61
C GLY A 174 -10.34 -2.05 7.65
N GLN A 175 -11.07 -3.04 8.16
CA GLN A 175 -10.63 -4.44 8.20
C GLN A 175 -10.43 -5.03 6.80
N LEU A 176 -11.37 -4.83 5.87
CA LEU A 176 -11.24 -5.26 4.47
C LEU A 176 -10.05 -4.59 3.78
N THR A 177 -9.78 -3.31 4.08
CA THR A 177 -8.60 -2.62 3.55
C THR A 177 -7.31 -3.29 4.02
N GLU A 178 -7.16 -3.56 5.32
CA GLU A 178 -5.98 -4.27 5.83
C GLU A 178 -5.79 -5.64 5.17
N LEU A 179 -6.87 -6.43 5.02
CA LEU A 179 -6.82 -7.75 4.40
C LEU A 179 -6.43 -7.70 2.91
N LEU A 180 -6.89 -6.68 2.19
CA LEU A 180 -6.71 -6.59 0.74
C LEU A 180 -5.49 -5.76 0.32
N THR A 181 -4.84 -5.03 1.21
CA THR A 181 -3.59 -4.30 0.91
C THR A 181 -2.35 -4.95 1.48
N ASN A 182 -2.46 -5.67 2.60
CA ASN A 182 -1.26 -6.17 3.28
C ASN A 182 -0.87 -7.57 2.80
N TYR A 183 -1.80 -8.42 2.37
CA TYR A 183 -1.55 -9.84 2.15
C TYR A 183 -1.28 -10.24 0.70
N GLY A 184 -0.95 -9.29 -0.19
CA GLY A 184 -0.73 -9.55 -1.62
C GLY A 184 -2.04 -9.82 -2.39
N GLU A 185 -1.96 -10.37 -3.60
CA GLU A 185 -3.15 -10.65 -4.41
C GLU A 185 -4.00 -11.79 -3.81
N ILE A 186 -5.30 -11.53 -3.68
CA ILE A 186 -6.31 -12.47 -3.19
C ILE A 186 -7.28 -12.74 -4.33
N PRO A 187 -7.42 -13.99 -4.83
CA PRO A 187 -8.25 -14.29 -6.00
C PRO A 187 -9.73 -14.43 -5.69
N VAL A 188 -10.08 -14.79 -4.45
CA VAL A 188 -11.47 -14.96 -4.01
C VAL A 188 -11.64 -14.48 -2.57
N LEU A 189 -12.71 -13.71 -2.34
CA LEU A 189 -13.18 -13.31 -1.02
C LEU A 189 -14.59 -13.86 -0.82
N ILE A 190 -14.74 -14.79 0.12
CA ILE A 190 -16.04 -15.29 0.55
C ILE A 190 -16.54 -14.41 1.69
N ILE A 191 -17.70 -13.79 1.53
CA ILE A 191 -18.33 -12.93 2.52
C ILE A 191 -19.56 -13.64 3.07
N ASP A 192 -19.79 -13.55 4.38
CA ASP A 192 -20.90 -14.28 5.02
C ASP A 192 -21.63 -13.41 6.04
N GLY A 193 -22.89 -13.78 6.29
CA GLY A 193 -23.87 -13.01 7.05
C GLY A 193 -24.36 -11.77 6.30
N TRP A 194 -23.98 -11.58 5.03
CA TRP A 194 -24.28 -10.33 4.34
C TRP A 194 -25.72 -10.26 3.87
N ALA A 195 -26.14 -11.02 2.85
CA ALA A 195 -27.52 -10.94 2.39
C ALA A 195 -28.52 -11.68 3.30
N TRP A 196 -28.15 -12.87 3.81
CA TRP A 196 -29.08 -13.76 4.50
C TRP A 196 -29.39 -13.35 5.95
N GLU A 197 -28.48 -12.66 6.63
CA GLU A 197 -28.67 -12.20 8.01
C GLU A 197 -28.87 -10.67 8.06
N MET A 198 -28.00 -9.90 7.39
CA MET A 198 -28.00 -8.44 7.46
C MET A 198 -28.91 -7.78 6.40
N GLY A 199 -28.82 -8.25 5.16
CA GLY A 199 -29.36 -7.63 3.95
C GLY A 199 -28.37 -6.65 3.30
N HIS A 200 -28.27 -6.69 1.96
CA HIS A 200 -27.36 -5.85 1.16
C HIS A 200 -27.64 -4.34 1.23
N ASN A 201 -28.79 -3.93 1.79
CA ASN A 201 -29.08 -2.52 2.05
C ASN A 201 -28.62 -2.03 3.42
N GLU A 202 -28.63 -2.92 4.43
CA GLU A 202 -28.25 -2.56 5.80
C GLU A 202 -26.75 -2.28 5.88
N VAL A 203 -25.94 -3.14 5.24
CA VAL A 203 -24.54 -2.88 4.93
C VAL A 203 -24.44 -2.75 3.41
N PRO A 204 -24.36 -1.52 2.85
CA PRO A 204 -24.55 -1.28 1.42
C PRO A 204 -23.60 -2.09 0.52
N TYR A 205 -24.16 -3.03 -0.26
CA TYR A 205 -23.41 -3.88 -1.18
C TYR A 205 -22.56 -3.08 -2.16
N GLN A 206 -23.14 -2.04 -2.76
CA GLN A 206 -22.43 -1.12 -3.65
C GLN A 206 -21.13 -0.59 -3.02
N GLU A 207 -21.21 -0.03 -1.81
CA GLU A 207 -20.08 0.65 -1.18
C GLU A 207 -18.94 -0.32 -0.85
N ILE A 208 -19.29 -1.48 -0.29
CA ILE A 208 -18.31 -2.50 0.09
C ILE A 208 -17.70 -3.16 -1.16
N ARG A 209 -18.52 -3.48 -2.17
CA ARG A 209 -18.03 -4.02 -3.46
C ARG A 209 -17.08 -3.06 -4.14
N GLU A 210 -17.44 -1.78 -4.25
CA GLU A 210 -16.60 -0.77 -4.88
C GLU A 210 -15.28 -0.56 -4.13
N LEU A 211 -15.27 -0.69 -2.80
CA LEU A 211 -14.02 -0.71 -2.04
C LEU A 211 -13.18 -1.94 -2.41
N ILE A 212 -13.76 -3.14 -2.33
CA ILE A 212 -13.06 -4.40 -2.60
C ILE A 212 -12.45 -4.39 -4.00
N LYS A 213 -13.23 -4.04 -5.03
CA LYS A 213 -12.79 -3.99 -6.43
C LYS A 213 -11.77 -2.89 -6.69
N ARG A 214 -11.80 -1.79 -5.93
CA ARG A 214 -10.77 -0.74 -6.01
C ARG A 214 -9.43 -1.20 -5.43
N LEU A 215 -9.47 -1.95 -4.33
CA LEU A 215 -8.27 -2.47 -3.68
C LEU A 215 -7.67 -3.66 -4.45
N GLN A 216 -8.52 -4.55 -4.95
CA GLN A 216 -8.16 -5.77 -5.66
C GLN A 216 -9.11 -5.99 -6.85
N PRO A 217 -8.83 -5.41 -8.03
CA PRO A 217 -9.76 -5.44 -9.16
C PRO A 217 -10.05 -6.83 -9.75
N ASN A 218 -9.17 -7.81 -9.53
CA ASN A 218 -9.34 -9.20 -9.98
C ASN A 218 -10.06 -10.12 -9.00
N ILE A 219 -10.31 -9.65 -7.77
CA ILE A 219 -10.88 -10.51 -6.75
C ILE A 219 -12.31 -10.90 -7.13
N LEU A 220 -12.64 -12.18 -7.00
CA LEU A 220 -14.01 -12.65 -7.09
C LEU A 220 -14.67 -12.53 -5.73
N ILE A 221 -15.83 -11.89 -5.69
CA ILE A 221 -16.64 -11.76 -4.48
C ILE A 221 -17.69 -12.87 -4.50
N VAL A 222 -17.77 -13.63 -3.42
CA VAL A 222 -18.72 -14.72 -3.23
C VAL A 222 -19.54 -14.39 -2.00
N ASP A 223 -20.87 -14.35 -2.12
CA ASP A 223 -21.73 -14.23 -0.95
C ASP A 223 -22.15 -15.63 -0.48
N HIS A 224 -21.88 -15.95 0.78
CA HIS A 224 -22.14 -17.25 1.37
C HIS A 224 -23.61 -17.36 1.78
N ASN A 225 -24.48 -17.41 0.77
CA ASN A 225 -25.92 -17.24 0.95
C ASN A 225 -26.74 -18.48 0.49
N GLY A 226 -26.20 -19.34 -0.38
CA GLY A 226 -26.90 -20.55 -0.83
C GLY A 226 -27.84 -20.35 -2.01
N GLN A 227 -27.75 -19.24 -2.73
CA GLN A 227 -28.57 -19.00 -3.91
C GLN A 227 -28.21 -19.89 -5.09
N THR A 228 -29.14 -19.98 -6.05
CA THR A 228 -28.99 -20.82 -7.25
C THR A 228 -28.94 -20.02 -8.55
N GLN A 229 -29.02 -18.70 -8.45
CA GLN A 229 -28.92 -17.75 -9.54
C GLN A 229 -27.97 -16.63 -9.08
N PRO A 230 -27.10 -16.09 -9.95
CA PRO A 230 -26.15 -15.08 -9.54
C PRO A 230 -26.88 -13.76 -9.25
N TRP A 231 -26.79 -13.32 -8.00
CA TRP A 231 -27.43 -12.14 -7.42
C TRP A 231 -26.41 -11.45 -6.50
N ASP A 232 -25.98 -10.24 -6.89
CA ASP A 232 -24.95 -9.47 -6.16
C ASP A 232 -23.72 -10.31 -5.72
N GLU A 233 -23.18 -11.09 -6.65
CA GLU A 233 -21.98 -11.89 -6.45
C GLU A 233 -21.31 -12.20 -7.80
N ASP A 234 -20.01 -12.47 -7.78
CA ASP A 234 -19.28 -12.89 -8.98
C ASP A 234 -19.30 -14.41 -9.16
N VAL A 235 -19.44 -15.20 -8.10
CA VAL A 235 -19.49 -16.68 -8.17
C VAL A 235 -20.51 -17.20 -7.17
N ILE A 236 -21.40 -18.08 -7.62
CA ILE A 236 -22.48 -18.65 -6.81
C ILE A 236 -21.89 -19.56 -5.72
N TYR A 237 -22.47 -19.58 -4.52
CA TYR A 237 -22.14 -20.55 -3.48
C TYR A 237 -23.30 -21.48 -3.14
N PHE A 238 -23.14 -22.79 -3.39
CA PHE A 238 -24.08 -23.83 -2.97
C PHE A 238 -23.65 -24.41 -1.61
N GLU A 239 -24.44 -24.15 -0.56
CA GLU A 239 -24.16 -24.63 0.80
C GLU A 239 -24.80 -26.00 1.07
N GLU A 240 -24.00 -27.06 0.94
CA GLU A 240 -24.47 -28.44 1.05
C GLU A 240 -25.05 -28.79 2.43
N PRO A 241 -24.49 -28.33 3.58
CA PRO A 241 -25.10 -28.54 4.90
C PRO A 241 -26.52 -27.98 5.05
N LYS A 242 -26.94 -27.04 4.19
CA LYS A 242 -28.32 -26.52 4.12
C LYS A 242 -29.20 -27.24 3.09
N GLY A 243 -28.66 -28.26 2.44
CA GLY A 243 -29.33 -29.02 1.40
C GLY A 243 -29.32 -28.36 0.02
N VAL A 244 -28.46 -27.35 -0.20
CA VAL A 244 -28.33 -26.68 -1.50
C VAL A 244 -27.28 -27.40 -2.34
N TRP A 245 -27.68 -27.84 -3.53
CA TRP A 245 -26.81 -28.54 -4.47
C TRP A 245 -26.77 -27.81 -5.81
N ALA A 246 -25.62 -27.89 -6.47
CA ALA A 246 -25.48 -27.41 -7.84
C ALA A 246 -26.51 -28.10 -8.76
N PRO A 247 -27.32 -27.35 -9.55
CA PRO A 247 -28.28 -27.94 -10.47
C PRO A 247 -27.62 -28.84 -11.53
N ASP A 248 -28.36 -29.86 -12.00
CA ASP A 248 -27.88 -30.79 -13.03
C ASP A 248 -27.45 -30.12 -14.34
N ASN A 249 -28.01 -28.95 -14.63
CA ASN A 249 -27.75 -28.13 -15.80
C ASN A 249 -27.01 -26.82 -15.46
N ASN A 250 -26.28 -26.77 -14.34
CA ASN A 250 -25.53 -25.56 -14.00
C ASN A 250 -24.51 -25.21 -15.08
N MET A 251 -24.56 -23.95 -15.49
CA MET A 251 -23.68 -23.35 -16.49
C MET A 251 -22.99 -22.09 -15.94
N PHE A 252 -23.24 -21.75 -14.67
CA PHE A 252 -22.64 -20.61 -14.00
C PHE A 252 -21.35 -21.00 -13.28
N ALA A 253 -20.44 -20.04 -13.14
CA ALA A 253 -19.33 -20.21 -12.22
C ALA A 253 -19.85 -20.33 -10.79
N ALA A 254 -19.47 -21.41 -10.10
CA ALA A 254 -19.99 -21.68 -8.77
C ALA A 254 -18.97 -22.39 -7.86
N ASN A 255 -19.29 -22.40 -6.56
CA ASN A 255 -18.69 -23.19 -5.50
C ASN A 255 -19.74 -24.12 -4.89
N GLN A 256 -19.34 -25.28 -4.40
CA GLN A 256 -20.12 -26.08 -3.47
C GLN A 256 -19.23 -26.51 -2.31
N GLY A 257 -19.67 -26.20 -1.09
CA GLY A 257 -18.90 -26.45 0.12
C GLY A 257 -19.48 -27.55 1.01
N MET A 258 -18.62 -28.42 1.54
CA MET A 258 -19.00 -29.40 2.57
C MET A 258 -17.85 -29.68 3.56
N PRO A 259 -18.13 -30.01 4.83
CA PRO A 259 -17.12 -30.55 5.75
C PRO A 259 -16.65 -31.97 5.42
N LEU A 260 -15.33 -32.22 5.54
CA LEU A 260 -14.77 -33.56 5.36
C LEU A 260 -15.11 -34.52 6.51
N VAL A 261 -15.18 -34.00 7.74
CA VAL A 261 -15.47 -34.79 8.94
C VAL A 261 -16.81 -34.31 9.47
N SER A 262 -17.83 -35.18 9.40
CA SER A 262 -19.22 -34.88 9.80
C SER A 262 -19.89 -33.76 8.98
N SER A 263 -20.86 -33.04 9.57
CA SER A 263 -21.58 -31.91 9.00
C SER A 263 -21.27 -30.57 9.70
N GLN A 264 -20.21 -30.50 10.52
CA GLN A 264 -19.81 -29.31 11.28
C GLN A 264 -18.63 -28.60 10.62
N TRP A 265 -18.60 -27.27 10.66
CA TRP A 265 -17.54 -26.47 10.04
C TRP A 265 -16.29 -26.39 10.94
N PHE A 266 -16.45 -26.17 12.24
CA PHE A 266 -15.32 -26.08 13.18
C PHE A 266 -14.91 -27.45 13.72
N TRP A 267 -13.71 -27.48 14.32
CA TRP A 267 -13.20 -28.70 14.93
C TRP A 267 -13.93 -29.01 16.24
N HIS A 268 -14.21 -30.29 16.45
CA HIS A 268 -14.77 -30.80 17.70
C HIS A 268 -13.95 -31.96 18.26
N ASN A 269 -13.96 -32.15 19.58
CA ASN A 269 -13.10 -33.13 20.27
C ASN A 269 -13.27 -34.60 19.86
N TRP A 270 -14.39 -34.94 19.23
CA TRP A 270 -14.71 -36.27 18.74
C TRP A 270 -14.26 -36.52 17.28
N MET A 271 -13.88 -35.47 16.55
CA MET A 271 -13.44 -35.56 15.14
C MET A 271 -12.19 -36.41 14.91
N PRO A 272 -11.15 -36.42 15.77
CA PRO A 272 -9.99 -37.30 15.59
C PRO A 272 -10.36 -38.79 15.56
N SER A 273 -11.46 -39.17 16.21
CA SER A 273 -11.98 -40.53 16.27
C SER A 273 -13.09 -40.83 15.26
N THR A 274 -13.47 -39.84 14.46
CA THR A 274 -14.52 -39.96 13.44
C THR A 274 -13.89 -40.26 12.09
N GLU A 275 -14.45 -41.23 11.39
CA GLU A 275 -14.00 -41.56 10.04
C GLU A 275 -14.38 -40.42 9.07
N PRO A 276 -13.42 -39.82 8.35
CA PRO A 276 -13.73 -38.79 7.35
C PRO A 276 -14.60 -39.33 6.21
N ALA A 277 -15.23 -38.45 5.42
CA ALA A 277 -15.99 -38.84 4.23
C ALA A 277 -15.13 -39.62 3.23
N SER A 278 -15.65 -40.74 2.70
CA SER A 278 -14.87 -41.70 1.91
C SER A 278 -14.27 -41.08 0.63
N VAL A 279 -13.17 -41.67 0.13
CA VAL A 279 -12.57 -41.23 -1.14
C VAL A 279 -13.57 -41.27 -2.29
N THR A 280 -14.42 -42.30 -2.39
CA THR A 280 -15.49 -42.39 -3.39
C THR A 280 -16.44 -41.22 -3.31
N ASN A 281 -16.85 -40.86 -2.09
CA ASN A 281 -17.75 -39.75 -1.88
C ASN A 281 -17.13 -38.43 -2.37
N ILE A 282 -15.86 -38.16 -2.05
CA ILE A 282 -15.19 -36.94 -2.51
C ILE A 282 -14.94 -36.95 -4.03
N VAL A 283 -14.40 -38.04 -4.57
CA VAL A 283 -13.89 -38.10 -5.94
C VAL A 283 -15.01 -38.32 -6.95
N GLN A 284 -15.90 -39.28 -6.70
CA GLN A 284 -16.95 -39.66 -7.64
C GLN A 284 -18.21 -38.85 -7.41
N ASP A 285 -18.71 -38.82 -6.17
CA ASP A 285 -20.03 -38.25 -5.88
C ASP A 285 -20.01 -36.71 -5.89
N HIS A 286 -18.87 -36.08 -5.56
CA HIS A 286 -18.72 -34.62 -5.57
C HIS A 286 -17.90 -34.14 -6.76
N LEU A 287 -16.59 -34.38 -6.79
CA LEU A 287 -15.73 -33.84 -7.84
C LEU A 287 -16.17 -34.27 -9.25
N GLY A 288 -16.50 -35.56 -9.44
CA GLY A 288 -17.04 -36.08 -10.69
C GLY A 288 -18.41 -35.52 -11.08
N TYR A 289 -19.23 -35.10 -10.11
CA TYR A 289 -20.53 -34.47 -10.35
C TYR A 289 -20.40 -32.97 -10.64
N LEU A 290 -19.59 -32.26 -9.87
CA LEU A 290 -19.48 -30.80 -9.85
C LEU A 290 -18.59 -30.26 -10.97
N GLU A 291 -17.49 -30.94 -11.29
CA GLU A 291 -16.55 -30.49 -12.32
C GLU A 291 -17.24 -30.22 -13.67
N PRO A 292 -18.04 -31.15 -14.24
CA PRO A 292 -18.75 -30.94 -15.52
C PRO A 292 -19.79 -29.81 -15.49
N ARG A 293 -20.16 -29.34 -14.28
CA ARG A 293 -21.19 -28.32 -14.01
C ARG A 293 -20.59 -26.96 -13.67
N TYR A 294 -19.29 -26.78 -13.90
CA TYR A 294 -18.58 -25.52 -13.63
C TYR A 294 -18.63 -25.07 -12.17
N THR A 295 -18.77 -26.04 -11.27
CA THR A 295 -18.80 -25.83 -9.83
C THR A 295 -17.51 -26.34 -9.22
N ASN A 296 -16.77 -25.45 -8.56
CA ASN A 296 -15.65 -25.83 -7.73
C ASN A 296 -16.14 -26.55 -6.48
N PHE A 297 -15.45 -27.62 -6.07
CA PHE A 297 -15.70 -28.26 -4.79
C PHE A 297 -14.78 -27.66 -3.72
N LEU A 298 -15.36 -27.11 -2.66
CA LEU A 298 -14.67 -26.48 -1.56
C LEU A 298 -14.78 -27.34 -0.29
N LEU A 299 -13.83 -28.24 -0.09
CA LEU A 299 -13.87 -29.20 1.00
C LEU A 299 -13.36 -28.55 2.30
N ASN A 300 -14.22 -28.46 3.31
CA ASN A 300 -13.87 -27.87 4.59
C ASN A 300 -13.04 -28.81 5.47
N ILE A 301 -11.98 -28.25 6.04
CA ILE A 301 -11.07 -28.88 6.99
C ILE A 301 -10.86 -27.94 8.17
N SER A 302 -11.08 -28.44 9.37
CA SER A 302 -10.90 -27.66 10.60
C SER A 302 -9.62 -28.09 11.33
N PRO A 303 -8.64 -27.18 11.53
CA PRO A 303 -7.51 -27.42 12.42
C PRO A 303 -7.99 -27.63 13.86
N ASN A 304 -7.28 -28.51 14.57
CA ASN A 304 -7.50 -28.79 15.98
C ASN A 304 -6.97 -27.66 16.89
N PRO A 305 -7.20 -27.71 18.22
CA PRO A 305 -6.78 -26.64 19.13
C PRO A 305 -5.26 -26.42 19.23
N ASP A 306 -4.44 -27.40 18.81
CA ASP A 306 -2.99 -27.22 18.73
C ASP A 306 -2.57 -26.41 17.49
N GLY A 307 -3.46 -26.28 16.50
CA GLY A 307 -3.23 -25.52 15.27
C GLY A 307 -2.79 -26.39 14.08
N GLU A 308 -3.10 -27.68 14.11
CA GLU A 308 -2.75 -28.67 13.08
C GLU A 308 -3.99 -29.42 12.58
N PHE A 309 -3.95 -29.96 11.36
CA PHE A 309 -4.95 -30.93 10.91
C PHE A 309 -4.72 -32.29 11.58
N ASP A 310 -5.80 -32.96 11.94
CA ASP A 310 -5.73 -34.30 12.54
C ASP A 310 -5.19 -35.35 11.56
N THR A 311 -4.55 -36.39 12.12
CA THR A 311 -3.88 -37.42 11.32
C THR A 311 -4.84 -38.21 10.41
N ASN A 312 -6.09 -38.45 10.82
CA ASN A 312 -7.12 -39.08 9.99
C ASN A 312 -7.46 -38.23 8.76
N VAL A 313 -7.53 -36.90 8.93
CA VAL A 313 -7.77 -35.93 7.86
C VAL A 313 -6.59 -35.89 6.88
N VAL A 314 -5.36 -35.72 7.37
CA VAL A 314 -4.15 -35.69 6.50
C VAL A 314 -4.03 -36.97 5.68
N LYS A 315 -4.28 -38.14 6.29
CA LYS A 315 -4.31 -39.42 5.57
C LYS A 315 -5.40 -39.46 4.50
N ARG A 316 -6.61 -38.99 4.81
CA ARG A 316 -7.72 -38.98 3.84
C ARG A 316 -7.44 -38.04 2.66
N LEU A 317 -6.88 -36.86 2.91
CA LEU A 317 -6.48 -35.92 1.86
C LEU A 317 -5.47 -36.54 0.89
N ALA A 318 -4.45 -37.23 1.40
CA ALA A 318 -3.49 -37.95 0.55
C ALA A 318 -4.16 -39.08 -0.27
N GLN A 319 -5.11 -39.81 0.32
CA GLN A 319 -5.88 -40.85 -0.40
C GLN A 319 -6.76 -40.25 -1.50
N ILE A 320 -7.36 -39.08 -1.27
CA ILE A 320 -8.15 -38.35 -2.26
C ILE A 320 -7.26 -37.92 -3.42
N GLY A 321 -6.09 -37.33 -3.14
CA GLY A 321 -5.17 -36.89 -4.20
C GLY A 321 -4.60 -38.04 -5.03
N GLN A 322 -4.48 -39.25 -4.48
CA GLN A 322 -4.12 -40.45 -5.24
C GLN A 322 -5.23 -40.91 -6.20
N ALA A 323 -6.50 -40.63 -5.88
CA ALA A 323 -7.66 -41.10 -6.64
C ALA A 323 -8.23 -40.03 -7.59
N TRP A 324 -8.02 -38.75 -7.31
CA TRP A 324 -8.55 -37.63 -8.09
C TRP A 324 -7.64 -37.26 -9.26
N ASN A 325 -8.24 -37.04 -10.43
CA ASN A 325 -7.60 -36.39 -11.57
C ASN A 325 -8.63 -35.49 -12.25
N PRO A 326 -8.28 -34.24 -12.61
CA PRO A 326 -9.20 -33.35 -13.29
C PRO A 326 -9.54 -33.87 -14.69
N ASN A 327 -10.79 -33.67 -15.12
CA ASN A 327 -11.21 -33.98 -16.48
C ASN A 327 -10.63 -32.95 -17.46
N SER A 328 -9.52 -33.30 -18.09
CA SER A 328 -8.85 -32.47 -19.11
C SER A 328 -9.72 -32.21 -20.36
N SER A 329 -10.81 -32.95 -20.54
CA SER A 329 -11.75 -32.78 -21.65
C SER A 329 -12.98 -31.94 -21.30
N ARG A 330 -13.06 -31.39 -20.07
CA ARG A 330 -14.16 -30.50 -19.70
C ARG A 330 -14.13 -29.26 -20.60
N PRO A 331 -15.25 -28.88 -21.25
CA PRO A 331 -15.32 -27.62 -21.98
C PRO A 331 -14.96 -26.41 -21.08
N PRO A 332 -14.53 -25.27 -21.67
CA PRO A 332 -14.41 -24.02 -20.94
C PRO A 332 -15.75 -23.59 -20.34
N LEU A 333 -15.69 -22.74 -19.30
CA LEU A 333 -16.88 -22.07 -18.76
C LEU A 333 -17.69 -21.46 -19.92
N PRO A 334 -19.00 -21.72 -20.05
CA PRO A 334 -19.83 -21.08 -21.06
C PRO A 334 -19.87 -19.58 -20.80
N GLN A 335 -20.13 -18.77 -21.84
CA GLN A 335 -20.27 -17.33 -21.66
C GLN A 335 -21.29 -17.03 -20.56
N GLN A 336 -20.84 -16.28 -19.55
CA GLN A 336 -21.69 -15.91 -18.43
C GLN A 336 -22.66 -14.79 -18.87
N PRO A 337 -23.87 -14.73 -18.29
CA PRO A 337 -24.80 -13.65 -18.57
C PRO A 337 -24.16 -12.32 -18.20
N VAL A 338 -24.53 -11.25 -18.90
CA VAL A 338 -24.18 -9.89 -18.47
C VAL A 338 -24.80 -9.66 -17.11
N VAL A 339 -23.97 -9.47 -16.09
CA VAL A 339 -24.37 -9.16 -14.71
C VAL A 339 -24.18 -7.68 -14.43
N MET A 340 -24.77 -7.20 -13.34
CA MET A 340 -24.62 -5.82 -12.90
C MET A 340 -23.30 -5.69 -12.16
N GLU A 341 -22.34 -4.98 -12.75
CA GLU A 341 -21.01 -4.76 -12.15
C GLU A 341 -21.03 -3.65 -11.10
N HIS A 342 -21.91 -2.67 -11.27
CA HIS A 342 -22.05 -1.55 -10.36
C HIS A 342 -23.51 -1.38 -9.96
N PRO A 343 -24.01 -2.21 -9.03
CA PRO A 343 -25.36 -2.04 -8.49
C PRO A 343 -25.46 -0.73 -7.72
N ILE A 344 -26.61 -0.07 -7.83
CA ILE A 344 -26.95 1.13 -7.09
C ILE A 344 -28.01 0.74 -6.07
N THR A 345 -27.67 0.88 -4.80
CA THR A 345 -28.62 0.59 -3.73
C THR A 345 -29.76 1.60 -3.74
N ALA A 346 -30.98 1.14 -4.02
CA ALA A 346 -32.17 1.99 -4.00
C ALA A 346 -32.47 2.44 -2.56
N ASN A 347 -32.72 3.73 -2.36
CA ASN A 347 -33.06 4.26 -1.04
C ASN A 347 -34.50 3.93 -0.63
N SER A 348 -35.43 3.98 -1.59
CA SER A 348 -36.84 3.65 -1.32
C SER A 348 -37.57 3.22 -2.58
N ALA A 349 -38.70 2.53 -2.41
CA ALA A 349 -39.59 2.18 -3.50
C ALA A 349 -41.02 2.63 -3.21
N THR A 350 -41.74 3.00 -4.28
CA THR A 350 -43.19 3.27 -4.24
C THR A 350 -43.88 2.46 -5.32
N ALA A 351 -45.09 1.98 -5.07
CA ALA A 351 -45.84 1.20 -6.05
C ALA A 351 -47.32 1.57 -6.07
N THR A 352 -47.99 1.27 -7.19
CA THR A 352 -49.44 1.51 -7.36
C THR A 352 -50.29 0.63 -6.44
N SER A 353 -49.78 -0.53 -6.03
CA SER A 353 -50.33 -1.39 -4.99
C SER A 353 -49.25 -2.31 -4.44
N GLY A 354 -49.52 -2.99 -3.32
CA GLY A 354 -48.56 -3.88 -2.67
C GLY A 354 -47.51 -3.15 -1.82
N THR A 355 -46.63 -3.92 -1.19
CA THR A 355 -45.53 -3.40 -0.36
C THR A 355 -44.28 -3.25 -1.21
N ALA A 356 -44.01 -2.04 -1.70
CA ALA A 356 -42.94 -1.81 -2.68
C ALA A 356 -41.52 -2.08 -2.14
N ASN A 357 -41.26 -1.75 -0.87
CA ASN A 357 -39.93 -1.88 -0.27
C ASN A 357 -39.44 -3.33 -0.18
N ASN A 358 -40.35 -4.31 -0.21
CA ASN A 358 -39.98 -5.72 -0.24
C ASN A 358 -39.26 -6.13 -1.53
N ALA A 359 -39.32 -5.32 -2.60
CA ALA A 359 -38.59 -5.59 -3.85
C ALA A 359 -37.22 -4.92 -3.92
N ILE A 360 -36.78 -4.29 -2.83
CA ILE A 360 -35.47 -3.63 -2.75
C ILE A 360 -34.90 -3.79 -1.35
N ASP A 361 -35.32 -4.76 -0.53
CA ASP A 361 -34.82 -4.83 0.85
C ASP A 361 -33.42 -5.47 0.93
N GLY A 362 -32.94 -6.05 -0.18
CA GLY A 362 -31.63 -6.66 -0.30
C GLY A 362 -31.51 -7.91 0.55
N PHE A 363 -32.65 -8.49 0.96
CA PHE A 363 -32.68 -9.68 1.79
C PHE A 363 -32.68 -10.92 0.89
N MET A 364 -31.93 -11.93 1.30
CA MET A 364 -31.85 -13.13 0.48
C MET A 364 -33.19 -13.90 0.49
N ASP A 365 -33.90 -13.79 -0.62
CA ASP A 365 -35.15 -14.51 -0.90
C ASP A 365 -34.90 -15.91 -1.49
N TYR A 366 -34.39 -16.82 -0.65
CA TYR A 366 -34.04 -18.20 -1.01
C TYR A 366 -35.23 -19.18 -1.03
N VAL A 367 -35.03 -20.34 -1.68
CA VAL A 367 -35.97 -21.47 -1.78
C VAL A 367 -35.87 -22.40 -0.55
N GLY A 368 -36.76 -22.27 0.45
CA GLY A 368 -36.77 -23.17 1.61
C GLY A 368 -37.72 -22.78 2.74
N ASN A 369 -37.27 -22.91 3.99
CA ASN A 369 -38.03 -22.53 5.20
C ASN A 369 -37.98 -21.02 5.52
N TYR A 370 -37.30 -20.22 4.70
CA TYR A 370 -37.20 -18.77 4.87
C TYR A 370 -38.43 -18.08 4.26
N VAL A 371 -38.87 -16.99 4.89
CA VAL A 371 -40.03 -16.20 4.43
C VAL A 371 -39.55 -15.28 3.33
N GLU A 372 -40.02 -15.51 2.10
CA GLU A 372 -39.74 -14.62 0.96
C GLU A 372 -40.50 -13.30 1.10
N THR A 373 -39.77 -12.19 0.98
CA THR A 373 -40.31 -10.83 0.92
C THR A 373 -40.67 -10.49 -0.52
N LEU A 374 -41.92 -10.09 -0.76
CA LEU A 374 -42.39 -9.81 -2.11
C LEU A 374 -43.05 -8.43 -2.23
N TRP A 375 -42.70 -7.70 -3.28
CA TRP A 375 -43.66 -6.76 -3.86
C TRP A 375 -44.68 -7.56 -4.68
N GLN A 376 -45.89 -7.71 -4.14
CA GLN A 376 -47.00 -8.34 -4.82
C GLN A 376 -48.13 -7.34 -5.06
N THR A 377 -48.60 -7.24 -6.31
CA THR A 377 -49.70 -6.34 -6.68
C THR A 377 -51.05 -6.91 -6.29
N ASN A 378 -51.95 -6.05 -5.79
CA ASN A 378 -53.29 -6.46 -5.31
C ASN A 378 -54.44 -5.98 -6.22
N ASN A 379 -54.11 -5.29 -7.32
CA ASN A 379 -55.05 -4.75 -8.30
C ASN A 379 -54.73 -5.30 -9.71
N SER A 380 -55.66 -5.12 -10.66
CA SER A 380 -55.45 -5.53 -12.05
C SER A 380 -54.30 -4.75 -12.70
N LEU A 381 -53.50 -5.45 -13.52
CA LEU A 381 -52.49 -4.82 -14.38
C LEU A 381 -53.13 -3.83 -15.39
N PRO A 382 -52.44 -2.74 -15.78
CA PRO A 382 -51.06 -2.44 -15.44
C PRO A 382 -50.88 -1.91 -14.01
N GLN A 383 -49.73 -2.24 -13.41
CA GLN A 383 -49.29 -1.77 -12.09
C GLN A 383 -47.84 -1.32 -12.22
N SER A 384 -47.36 -0.40 -11.39
CA SER A 384 -45.97 0.05 -11.46
C SER A 384 -45.31 0.11 -10.09
N ILE A 385 -43.99 -0.04 -10.12
CA ILE A 385 -43.08 0.20 -9.01
C ILE A 385 -42.02 1.22 -9.47
N THR A 386 -41.71 2.19 -8.62
CA THR A 386 -40.74 3.27 -8.85
C THR A 386 -39.70 3.23 -7.74
N LEU A 387 -38.45 3.02 -8.11
CA LEU A 387 -37.28 3.08 -7.24
C LEU A 387 -36.78 4.53 -7.19
N ASP A 388 -36.55 5.06 -5.99
CA ASP A 388 -35.81 6.31 -5.74
C ASP A 388 -34.41 5.92 -5.26
N LEU A 389 -33.40 6.25 -6.07
CA LEU A 389 -32.00 5.92 -5.79
C LEU A 389 -31.37 6.82 -4.73
N GLY A 390 -32.12 7.77 -4.18
CA GLY A 390 -31.64 8.74 -3.19
C GLY A 390 -30.87 9.91 -3.81
N TYR A 391 -30.12 9.65 -4.88
CA TYR A 391 -29.33 10.62 -5.64
C TYR A 391 -29.62 10.48 -7.14
N THR A 392 -29.30 11.51 -7.91
CA THR A 392 -29.19 11.38 -9.37
C THR A 392 -27.86 10.72 -9.70
N TYR A 393 -27.89 9.63 -10.46
CA TYR A 393 -26.72 8.94 -10.98
C TYR A 393 -26.67 9.07 -12.50
N ASN A 394 -25.46 9.24 -13.05
CA ASN A 394 -25.23 8.96 -14.47
C ASN A 394 -24.92 7.48 -14.68
N ASN A 395 -24.79 7.05 -15.94
CA ASN A 395 -24.37 5.70 -16.29
C ASN A 395 -25.25 4.57 -15.76
N ILE A 396 -26.54 4.83 -15.55
CA ILE A 396 -27.52 3.77 -15.32
C ILE A 396 -27.80 3.09 -16.66
N THR A 397 -27.45 1.81 -16.77
CA THR A 397 -27.53 1.04 -18.02
C THR A 397 -28.29 -0.28 -17.89
N MET A 398 -28.68 -0.66 -16.66
CA MET A 398 -29.26 -1.97 -16.40
C MET A 398 -30.33 -1.95 -15.30
N LEU A 399 -31.31 -2.84 -15.44
CA LEU A 399 -32.23 -3.26 -14.39
C LEU A 399 -32.27 -4.79 -14.31
N ASN A 400 -32.21 -5.32 -13.09
CA ASN A 400 -32.43 -6.72 -12.77
C ASN A 400 -33.80 -6.91 -12.13
N TYR A 401 -34.45 -8.03 -12.43
CA TYR A 401 -35.70 -8.47 -11.83
C TYR A 401 -35.57 -9.94 -11.42
N LEU A 402 -35.70 -10.22 -10.13
CA LEU A 402 -35.82 -11.58 -9.60
C LEU A 402 -37.31 -11.90 -9.37
N PRO A 403 -37.92 -12.81 -10.16
CA PRO A 403 -39.26 -13.30 -9.89
C PRO A 403 -39.32 -14.05 -8.56
N SER A 404 -40.52 -14.19 -8.00
CA SER A 404 -40.71 -15.00 -6.80
C SER A 404 -40.22 -16.43 -6.99
N GLN A 405 -39.40 -16.90 -6.05
CA GLN A 405 -38.86 -18.24 -5.98
C GLN A 405 -39.86 -19.23 -5.36
N ASN A 406 -40.85 -18.77 -4.59
CA ASN A 406 -41.87 -19.65 -3.99
C ASN A 406 -43.19 -19.72 -4.78
N LEU A 407 -43.62 -18.65 -5.44
CA LEU A 407 -44.90 -18.63 -6.16
C LEU A 407 -44.83 -19.34 -7.53
N SER A 408 -45.97 -19.85 -7.99
CA SER A 408 -46.14 -20.41 -9.36
C SER A 408 -46.82 -19.43 -10.34
N GLN A 409 -47.23 -18.27 -9.85
CA GLN A 409 -47.84 -17.17 -10.59
C GLN A 409 -47.25 -15.84 -10.09
N GLY A 410 -47.37 -14.76 -10.86
CA GLY A 410 -46.78 -13.46 -10.52
C GLY A 410 -45.58 -13.06 -11.39
N MET A 411 -45.03 -13.98 -12.19
CA MET A 411 -43.86 -13.71 -13.03
C MET A 411 -44.22 -12.66 -14.09
N ILE A 412 -43.51 -11.54 -14.10
CA ILE A 412 -43.71 -10.47 -15.08
C ILE A 412 -43.35 -10.98 -16.47
N THR A 413 -44.26 -10.83 -17.43
CA THR A 413 -44.06 -11.25 -18.83
C THR A 413 -44.03 -10.08 -19.80
N GLY A 414 -44.45 -8.89 -19.39
CA GLY A 414 -44.41 -7.68 -20.21
C GLY A 414 -44.22 -6.44 -19.35
N TYR A 415 -43.28 -5.57 -19.73
CA TYR A 415 -42.91 -4.39 -18.94
C TYR A 415 -42.56 -3.17 -19.81
N THR A 416 -42.62 -1.99 -19.19
CA THR A 416 -42.07 -0.73 -19.69
C THR A 416 -41.23 -0.07 -18.60
N LEU A 417 -39.95 0.16 -18.88
CA LEU A 417 -39.02 0.90 -18.04
C LEU A 417 -39.00 2.37 -18.43
N SER A 418 -39.06 3.24 -17.44
CA SER A 418 -38.93 4.69 -17.59
C SER A 418 -38.02 5.26 -16.53
N VAL A 419 -37.35 6.36 -16.82
CA VAL A 419 -36.46 7.05 -15.88
C VAL A 419 -36.89 8.51 -15.68
N SER A 420 -36.52 9.10 -14.55
CA SER A 420 -36.77 10.51 -14.24
C SER A 420 -35.70 11.04 -13.28
N GLU A 421 -35.37 12.32 -13.39
CA GLU A 421 -34.56 13.03 -12.38
C GLU A 421 -35.41 13.64 -11.27
N ASP A 422 -36.68 13.99 -11.55
CA ASP A 422 -37.56 14.72 -10.63
C ASP A 422 -38.71 13.89 -10.04
N GLY A 423 -38.87 12.64 -10.50
CA GLY A 423 -39.89 11.71 -10.01
C GLY A 423 -41.31 12.01 -10.51
N THR A 424 -41.46 12.97 -11.42
CA THR A 424 -42.75 13.38 -12.02
C THR A 424 -42.75 13.24 -13.53
N ASN A 425 -41.69 13.68 -14.20
CA ASN A 425 -41.52 13.63 -15.65
C ASN A 425 -40.73 12.38 -16.02
N PHE A 426 -41.45 11.31 -16.38
CA PHE A 426 -40.85 10.03 -16.75
C PHE A 426 -40.67 9.90 -18.26
N THR A 427 -39.48 9.49 -18.68
CA THR A 427 -39.16 9.17 -20.09
C THR A 427 -38.99 7.66 -20.23
N ALA A 428 -39.71 7.04 -21.16
CA ALA A 428 -39.58 5.61 -21.43
C ALA A 428 -38.24 5.29 -22.10
N VAL A 429 -37.52 4.31 -21.57
CA VAL A 429 -36.17 3.92 -22.05
C VAL A 429 -36.13 2.53 -22.67
N LYS A 430 -37.03 1.63 -22.24
CA LYS A 430 -37.11 0.26 -22.75
C LYS A 430 -38.48 -0.34 -22.49
N SER A 431 -39.00 -1.13 -23.42
CA SER A 431 -40.11 -2.05 -23.17
C SER A 431 -39.73 -3.42 -23.70
N GLY A 432 -40.30 -4.47 -23.13
CA GLY A 432 -40.00 -5.83 -23.54
C GLY A 432 -40.94 -6.86 -22.94
N THR A 433 -40.67 -8.11 -23.29
CA THR A 433 -41.34 -9.29 -22.76
C THR A 433 -40.32 -10.27 -22.19
N TRP A 434 -40.73 -11.03 -21.20
CA TRP A 434 -39.96 -12.12 -20.62
C TRP A 434 -40.76 -13.42 -20.60
N ASP A 435 -40.06 -14.54 -20.57
CA ASP A 435 -40.67 -15.83 -20.27
C ASP A 435 -41.19 -15.84 -18.82
N GLY A 436 -42.34 -16.47 -18.62
CA GLY A 436 -43.03 -16.57 -17.33
C GLY A 436 -42.41 -17.61 -16.39
N ASP A 437 -41.09 -17.62 -16.26
CA ASP A 437 -40.33 -18.54 -15.41
C ASP A 437 -39.61 -17.80 -14.26
N LYS A 438 -39.01 -18.58 -13.35
CA LYS A 438 -38.37 -18.08 -12.11
C LYS A 438 -36.94 -17.57 -12.28
N THR A 439 -36.36 -17.65 -13.49
CA THR A 439 -34.98 -17.21 -13.72
C THR A 439 -34.85 -15.71 -13.53
N MET A 440 -33.70 -15.24 -13.09
CA MET A 440 -33.43 -13.81 -13.00
C MET A 440 -33.50 -13.17 -14.38
N LYS A 441 -34.24 -12.07 -14.49
CA LYS A 441 -34.42 -11.31 -15.72
C LYS A 441 -33.52 -10.09 -15.69
N ARG A 442 -32.83 -9.84 -16.81
CA ARG A 442 -31.83 -8.77 -16.93
C ARG A 442 -32.13 -7.94 -18.17
N VAL A 443 -32.14 -6.62 -18.01
CA VAL A 443 -32.46 -5.69 -19.11
C VAL A 443 -31.41 -4.61 -19.16
N THR A 444 -30.72 -4.54 -20.30
CA THR A 444 -29.80 -3.45 -20.60
C THR A 444 -30.48 -2.39 -21.48
N PHE A 445 -30.08 -1.14 -21.29
CA PHE A 445 -30.54 0.02 -22.05
C PHE A 445 -29.41 1.07 -22.16
N PRO A 446 -29.48 2.00 -23.12
CA PRO A 446 -28.48 3.05 -23.26
C PRO A 446 -28.32 3.84 -21.96
N SER A 447 -27.09 4.28 -21.64
CA SER A 447 -26.77 5.06 -20.44
C SER A 447 -27.79 6.19 -20.20
N GLN A 448 -28.33 6.23 -18.99
CA GLN A 448 -29.28 7.24 -18.52
C GLN A 448 -28.69 8.01 -17.34
N THR A 449 -29.06 9.28 -17.25
CA THR A 449 -28.93 10.07 -16.01
C THR A 449 -30.30 10.09 -15.35
N ALA A 450 -30.40 9.56 -14.12
CA ALA A 450 -31.67 9.50 -13.42
C ALA A 450 -31.50 9.33 -11.91
N ARG A 451 -32.54 9.73 -11.18
CA ARG A 451 -32.74 9.42 -9.75
C ARG A 451 -33.84 8.40 -9.53
N TYR A 452 -34.83 8.40 -10.41
CA TYR A 452 -36.00 7.54 -10.32
C TYR A 452 -36.02 6.58 -11.49
N VAL A 453 -36.19 5.29 -11.19
CA VAL A 453 -36.39 4.23 -12.20
C VAL A 453 -37.74 3.57 -11.95
N LYS A 454 -38.62 3.64 -12.94
CA LYS A 454 -39.98 3.07 -12.87
C LYS A 454 -40.10 1.87 -13.79
N MET A 455 -40.59 0.76 -13.25
CA MET A 455 -41.05 -0.40 -14.01
C MET A 455 -42.58 -0.45 -13.98
N GLU A 456 -43.21 -0.26 -15.14
CA GLU A 456 -44.63 -0.53 -15.35
C GLU A 456 -44.80 -1.95 -15.88
N VAL A 457 -45.59 -2.76 -15.17
CA VAL A 457 -45.92 -4.12 -15.53
C VAL A 457 -47.18 -4.15 -16.37
N ASN A 458 -47.04 -4.58 -17.63
CA ASN A 458 -48.13 -4.65 -18.61
C ASN A 458 -48.82 -6.01 -18.59
N SER A 459 -48.08 -7.09 -18.32
CA SER A 459 -48.61 -8.46 -18.23
C SER A 459 -47.76 -9.33 -17.32
N ALA A 460 -48.38 -10.31 -16.67
CA ALA A 460 -47.72 -11.29 -15.81
C ALA A 460 -48.51 -12.61 -15.76
N VAL A 461 -47.86 -13.71 -15.40
CA VAL A 461 -48.50 -15.03 -15.22
C VAL A 461 -49.54 -14.93 -14.10
N GLY A 462 -50.81 -15.26 -14.38
CA GLY A 462 -51.89 -15.19 -13.39
C GLY A 462 -52.53 -13.81 -13.21
N GLY A 463 -52.07 -12.77 -13.93
CA GLY A 463 -52.73 -11.46 -13.97
C GLY A 463 -52.37 -10.48 -12.84
N PHE A 464 -51.37 -10.81 -12.03
CA PHE A 464 -50.76 -9.95 -11.01
C PHE A 464 -49.23 -10.07 -11.09
N ALA A 465 -48.48 -9.08 -10.58
CA ALA A 465 -47.02 -9.15 -10.50
C ALA A 465 -46.57 -9.51 -9.08
N ALA A 466 -45.53 -10.34 -9.00
CA ALA A 466 -44.77 -10.62 -7.79
C ALA A 466 -43.28 -10.50 -8.07
N THR A 467 -42.58 -9.76 -7.23
CA THR A 467 -41.15 -9.50 -7.36
C THR A 467 -40.46 -9.70 -6.02
N ALA A 468 -39.46 -10.57 -6.01
CA ALA A 468 -38.56 -10.76 -4.88
C ALA A 468 -37.58 -9.59 -4.83
N GLU A 469 -36.86 -9.34 -5.93
CA GLU A 469 -35.88 -8.25 -5.96
C GLU A 469 -35.87 -7.46 -7.28
N LEU A 470 -35.55 -6.18 -7.17
CA LEU A 470 -35.29 -5.23 -8.25
C LEU A 470 -34.03 -4.43 -7.97
N GLU A 471 -33.06 -4.53 -8.87
CA GLU A 471 -31.85 -3.72 -8.80
C GLU A 471 -31.73 -2.86 -10.04
N VAL A 472 -31.06 -1.73 -9.89
CA VAL A 472 -30.63 -0.89 -10.98
C VAL A 472 -29.16 -0.58 -10.84
N GLY A 473 -28.49 -0.32 -11.95
CA GLY A 473 -27.08 0.00 -11.92
C GLY A 473 -26.47 -0.03 -13.30
N SER A 474 -25.19 -0.39 -13.33
CA SER A 474 -24.43 -0.51 -14.58
C SER A 474 -23.79 -1.87 -14.73
N TYR A 475 -23.75 -2.36 -15.98
CA TYR A 475 -22.96 -3.53 -16.37
C TYR A 475 -21.66 -3.16 -17.07
N THR A 476 -21.43 -1.86 -17.31
CA THR A 476 -20.23 -1.36 -17.96
C THR A 476 -19.11 -1.15 -16.94
N ASN A 477 -17.86 -1.09 -17.39
CA ASN A 477 -16.72 -0.74 -16.53
C ASN A 477 -16.77 0.72 -16.00
N GLU A 478 -17.68 1.55 -16.49
CA GLU A 478 -17.90 2.89 -15.95
C GLU A 478 -18.79 2.82 -14.69
N VAL A 479 -18.19 3.12 -13.54
CA VAL A 479 -18.90 3.24 -12.26
C VAL A 479 -19.96 4.36 -12.35
N PRO A 480 -21.22 4.11 -11.98
CA PRO A 480 -22.22 5.14 -11.81
C PRO A 480 -21.75 6.20 -10.83
N THR A 481 -21.60 7.43 -11.32
CA THR A 481 -21.23 8.56 -10.46
C THR A 481 -22.48 9.35 -10.11
N ARG A 482 -22.52 9.83 -8.87
CA ARG A 482 -23.54 10.78 -8.45
C ARG A 482 -23.34 12.07 -9.24
N THR A 483 -24.43 12.62 -9.77
CA THR A 483 -24.41 13.81 -10.60
C THR A 483 -25.49 14.79 -10.17
N GLY A 484 -25.30 16.05 -10.54
CA GLY A 484 -26.30 17.09 -10.33
C GLY A 484 -26.37 17.59 -8.89
N ILE A 485 -27.46 18.29 -8.60
CA ILE A 485 -27.66 19.09 -7.39
C ILE A 485 -27.95 18.22 -6.15
N ASP A 486 -28.26 16.94 -6.33
CA ASP A 486 -28.59 15.99 -5.26
C ASP A 486 -27.36 15.33 -4.62
N SER A 487 -26.15 15.61 -5.11
CA SER A 487 -24.90 15.17 -4.50
C SER A 487 -24.26 16.32 -3.74
N PHE A 488 -23.94 16.08 -2.45
CA PHE A 488 -23.23 17.04 -1.61
C PHE A 488 -21.79 16.57 -1.41
N ASP A 489 -20.87 17.50 -1.56
CA ASP A 489 -19.44 17.28 -1.44
C ASP A 489 -19.07 17.19 0.04
N VAL A 490 -18.28 16.18 0.39
CA VAL A 490 -17.78 16.01 1.76
C VAL A 490 -17.04 17.25 2.25
N ASN A 491 -17.25 17.62 3.52
CA ASN A 491 -16.64 18.80 4.16
C ASN A 491 -16.86 20.12 3.41
N THR A 492 -17.88 20.20 2.56
CA THR A 492 -18.24 21.43 1.84
C THR A 492 -19.30 22.19 2.60
N LEU A 493 -19.16 23.52 2.62
CA LEU A 493 -20.09 24.40 3.29
C LEU A 493 -21.24 24.76 2.35
N TYR A 494 -22.45 24.57 2.86
CA TYR A 494 -23.69 24.89 2.19
C TYR A 494 -24.47 25.94 2.98
N ARG A 495 -25.26 26.72 2.25
CA ARG A 495 -26.32 27.56 2.80
C ARG A 495 -27.66 27.05 2.33
N ILE A 496 -28.61 26.88 3.25
CA ILE A 496 -29.94 26.35 2.95
C ILE A 496 -30.94 27.51 3.03
N VAL A 497 -31.55 27.89 1.89
CA VAL A 497 -32.38 29.09 1.74
C VAL A 497 -33.81 28.72 1.40
N ASN A 498 -34.79 29.23 2.15
CA ASN A 498 -36.20 28.96 1.91
C ASN A 498 -36.71 29.70 0.64
N LYS A 499 -37.46 29.01 -0.22
CA LYS A 499 -37.99 29.58 -1.47
C LYS A 499 -38.99 30.71 -1.23
N ALA A 500 -39.93 30.55 -0.30
CA ALA A 500 -40.98 31.54 -0.06
C ALA A 500 -40.44 32.87 0.50
N THR A 501 -39.39 32.81 1.33
CA THR A 501 -38.93 33.97 2.11
C THR A 501 -37.56 34.51 1.72
N GLY A 502 -36.75 33.73 0.99
CA GLY A 502 -35.35 34.06 0.71
C GLY A 502 -34.43 34.06 1.93
N LYS A 503 -34.91 33.58 3.09
CA LYS A 503 -34.15 33.51 4.34
C LYS A 503 -33.35 32.22 4.45
N ALA A 504 -32.16 32.31 5.04
CA ALA A 504 -31.27 31.17 5.29
C ALA A 504 -31.59 30.50 6.63
N LEU A 505 -31.39 29.19 6.71
CA LEU A 505 -31.42 28.46 7.97
C LEU A 505 -30.27 28.87 8.86
N GLY A 506 -30.53 29.29 10.10
CA GLY A 506 -29.48 29.50 11.09
C GLY A 506 -29.96 29.42 12.53
N VAL A 507 -28.99 29.24 13.43
CA VAL A 507 -29.22 28.96 14.88
C VAL A 507 -29.05 30.19 15.78
N GLY A 508 -28.90 31.39 15.19
CA GLY A 508 -28.83 32.65 15.93
C GLY A 508 -27.51 32.83 16.67
N ASN A 509 -26.40 32.36 16.09
CA ASN A 509 -25.07 32.31 16.71
C ASN A 509 -24.99 31.52 18.03
N SER A 510 -25.94 30.61 18.28
CA SER A 510 -25.92 29.75 19.46
C SER A 510 -25.04 28.51 19.25
N VAL A 511 -24.31 28.09 20.29
CA VAL A 511 -23.59 26.81 20.37
C VAL A 511 -24.25 25.81 21.31
N GLU A 512 -25.38 26.19 21.93
CA GLU A 512 -26.07 25.38 22.94
C GLU A 512 -27.03 24.36 22.31
N ASN A 513 -27.14 23.21 22.98
CA ASN A 513 -28.17 22.20 22.70
C ASN A 513 -29.56 22.81 22.84
N GLY A 514 -30.46 22.54 21.88
CA GLY A 514 -31.84 23.02 21.90
C GLY A 514 -32.05 24.38 21.27
N ALA A 515 -31.00 25.02 20.74
CA ALA A 515 -31.18 26.28 20.01
C ALA A 515 -32.04 26.05 18.76
N ALA A 516 -32.99 26.96 18.53
CA ALA A 516 -33.94 26.84 17.42
C ALA A 516 -33.24 27.04 16.06
N VAL A 517 -33.47 26.11 15.14
CA VAL A 517 -33.20 26.34 13.72
C VAL A 517 -34.31 27.24 13.20
N ALA A 518 -33.93 28.41 12.68
CA ALA A 518 -34.86 29.46 12.29
C ALA A 518 -34.53 30.05 10.93
N GLY A 519 -35.54 30.60 10.24
CA GLY A 519 -35.35 31.39 9.03
C GLY A 519 -34.78 32.78 9.37
N ARG A 520 -33.58 33.08 8.88
CA ARG A 520 -32.85 34.32 9.18
C ARG A 520 -32.44 35.06 7.91
N THR A 521 -32.32 36.37 8.03
CA THR A 521 -31.83 37.24 6.95
C THR A 521 -30.44 36.77 6.53
N LEU A 522 -30.27 36.58 5.23
CA LEU A 522 -29.07 36.01 4.64
C LEU A 522 -27.85 36.85 4.99
N SER A 523 -26.81 36.19 5.52
CA SER A 523 -25.53 36.79 5.88
C SER A 523 -24.39 35.80 5.64
N ALA A 524 -23.15 36.22 5.94
CA ALA A 524 -21.97 35.35 5.95
C ALA A 524 -21.71 34.68 7.32
N ALA A 525 -22.62 34.84 8.29
CA ALA A 525 -22.44 34.31 9.63
C ALA A 525 -22.32 32.78 9.64
N LEU A 526 -21.46 32.28 10.54
CA LEU A 526 -21.19 30.85 10.70
C LEU A 526 -22.43 30.02 11.01
N ASP A 527 -23.35 30.61 11.77
CA ASP A 527 -24.57 29.96 12.21
C ASP A 527 -25.53 29.65 11.06
N GLN A 528 -25.33 30.25 9.87
CA GLN A 528 -26.10 30.01 8.65
C GLN A 528 -25.43 29.04 7.67
N GLN A 529 -24.28 28.47 8.06
CA GLN A 529 -23.48 27.57 7.21
C GLN A 529 -23.55 26.16 7.77
N TRP A 530 -23.75 25.20 6.86
CA TRP A 530 -24.01 23.81 7.21
C TRP A 530 -23.09 22.91 6.38
N VAL A 531 -22.47 21.94 7.02
CA VAL A 531 -21.91 20.77 6.33
C VAL A 531 -23.04 19.76 6.19
N ILE A 532 -23.21 19.22 4.99
CA ILE A 532 -24.19 18.16 4.72
C ILE A 532 -23.40 16.85 4.67
N ASP A 533 -23.34 16.18 5.81
CA ASP A 533 -22.64 14.91 5.95
C ASP A 533 -23.51 13.80 5.37
N ASP A 534 -22.97 13.12 4.37
CA ASP A 534 -23.63 12.03 3.70
C ASP A 534 -23.47 10.72 4.49
N LEU A 535 -24.60 10.15 4.91
CA LEU A 535 -24.67 8.88 5.62
C LEU A 535 -24.86 7.69 4.68
N GLY A 536 -24.97 7.94 3.37
CA GLY A 536 -25.33 6.95 2.36
C GLY A 536 -26.84 6.87 2.14
N LEU A 537 -27.24 6.26 1.02
CA LEU A 537 -28.64 6.03 0.64
C LEU A 537 -29.51 7.31 0.65
N GLY A 538 -28.95 8.48 0.38
CA GLY A 538 -29.69 9.75 0.36
C GLY A 538 -30.11 10.24 1.75
N LYS A 539 -29.48 9.72 2.81
CA LYS A 539 -29.62 10.16 4.19
C LYS A 539 -28.45 11.07 4.54
N TYR A 540 -28.76 12.15 5.25
CA TYR A 540 -27.79 13.19 5.58
C TYR A 540 -27.92 13.65 7.02
N LYS A 541 -26.80 14.06 7.61
CA LYS A 541 -26.77 14.95 8.78
C LYS A 541 -26.44 16.36 8.31
N MET A 542 -27.10 17.35 8.90
CA MET A 542 -26.78 18.75 8.66
C MET A 542 -26.06 19.29 9.88
N VAL A 543 -24.74 19.39 9.80
CA VAL A 543 -23.87 19.89 10.88
C VAL A 543 -23.76 21.40 10.76
N ASN A 544 -24.17 22.12 11.80
CA ASN A 544 -24.00 23.57 11.85
C ASN A 544 -22.53 23.93 12.06
N LYS A 545 -21.98 24.81 11.23
CA LYS A 545 -20.55 25.15 11.30
C LYS A 545 -20.17 25.93 12.56
N GLN A 546 -21.08 26.73 13.13
CA GLN A 546 -20.81 27.51 14.35
C GLN A 546 -20.69 26.62 15.60
N SER A 547 -21.57 25.63 15.72
CA SER A 547 -21.70 24.82 16.94
C SER A 547 -21.09 23.43 16.83
N GLY A 548 -20.88 22.91 15.61
CA GLY A 548 -20.54 21.50 15.37
C GLY A 548 -21.69 20.53 15.70
N GLN A 549 -22.87 21.05 16.04
CA GLN A 549 -24.06 20.25 16.37
C GLN A 549 -24.87 19.95 15.12
N VAL A 550 -25.70 18.91 15.19
CA VAL A 550 -26.53 18.46 14.07
C VAL A 550 -27.96 18.98 14.20
N MET A 551 -28.62 19.16 13.05
CA MET A 551 -30.04 19.48 12.98
C MET A 551 -30.89 18.32 13.53
N ASP A 552 -31.76 18.61 14.49
CA ASP A 552 -32.47 17.63 15.31
C ASP A 552 -33.96 17.96 15.42
N VAL A 553 -34.77 16.91 15.48
CA VAL A 553 -36.17 16.99 15.92
C VAL A 553 -36.28 16.51 17.38
N PRO A 554 -36.60 17.40 18.34
CA PRO A 554 -36.47 17.09 19.76
C PRO A 554 -37.33 15.89 20.19
N GLY A 555 -36.69 14.97 20.92
CA GLY A 555 -37.33 13.78 21.48
C GLY A 555 -37.89 12.82 20.44
N ALA A 556 -37.29 12.78 19.24
CA ALA A 556 -37.73 11.96 18.11
C ALA A 556 -39.24 12.09 17.78
N SER A 557 -39.79 13.27 18.03
CA SER A 557 -41.23 13.53 17.86
C SER A 557 -41.66 13.37 16.39
N LYS A 558 -42.80 12.70 16.16
CA LYS A 558 -43.43 12.55 14.83
C LYS A 558 -44.63 13.50 14.63
N THR A 559 -44.83 14.47 15.52
CA THR A 559 -45.95 15.42 15.47
C THR A 559 -45.67 16.59 14.54
N ALA A 560 -46.63 16.93 13.68
CA ALA A 560 -46.58 18.11 12.81
C ALA A 560 -46.53 19.43 13.61
N GLY A 561 -45.80 20.41 13.09
CA GLY A 561 -45.59 21.72 13.71
C GLY A 561 -44.53 21.75 14.81
N LYS A 562 -43.82 20.62 15.04
CA LYS A 562 -42.75 20.57 16.04
C LYS A 562 -41.52 21.37 15.58
N PRO A 563 -40.97 22.25 16.43
CA PRO A 563 -39.75 22.99 16.11
C PRO A 563 -38.56 22.08 15.85
N VAL A 564 -37.73 22.48 14.90
CA VAL A 564 -36.42 21.89 14.63
C VAL A 564 -35.36 22.68 15.39
N ILE A 565 -34.42 21.98 15.99
CA ILE A 565 -33.35 22.53 16.83
C ILE A 565 -31.99 22.05 16.35
N GLN A 566 -30.90 22.55 16.95
CA GLN A 566 -29.62 21.86 16.92
C GLN A 566 -29.41 21.05 18.21
N TRP A 567 -28.67 19.96 18.11
CA TRP A 567 -28.29 19.12 19.26
C TRP A 567 -26.95 18.42 19.00
N THR A 568 -26.24 18.04 20.08
CA THR A 568 -25.04 17.20 20.01
C THR A 568 -25.33 15.95 19.19
N ASP A 569 -24.42 15.61 18.27
CA ASP A 569 -24.51 14.36 17.52
C ASP A 569 -24.52 13.19 18.51
N SER A 570 -25.60 12.42 18.48
CA SER A 570 -25.91 11.39 19.49
C SER A 570 -25.78 9.97 18.91
N GLU A 571 -25.11 9.78 17.78
CA GLU A 571 -24.81 8.43 17.26
C GLU A 571 -23.84 7.67 18.19
N THR A 572 -24.41 6.83 19.05
CA THR A 572 -23.78 5.55 19.41
C THR A 572 -24.68 4.45 18.86
N ALA A 573 -24.10 3.38 18.31
CA ALA A 573 -24.78 2.29 17.59
C ALA A 573 -25.90 1.55 18.38
N ALA A 574 -26.26 2.02 19.58
CA ALA A 574 -27.22 1.41 20.49
C ALA A 574 -28.53 2.21 20.71
N ASP A 575 -28.71 3.40 20.13
CA ASP A 575 -29.94 4.19 20.35
C ASP A 575 -30.75 4.47 19.06
N PRO A 576 -31.86 3.74 18.82
CA PRO A 576 -32.84 4.01 17.76
C PRO A 576 -33.44 5.43 17.78
N SER A 577 -33.22 6.20 18.86
CA SER A 577 -33.72 7.56 18.98
C SER A 577 -33.00 8.57 18.08
N ALA A 578 -31.74 8.32 17.66
CA ALA A 578 -30.92 9.26 16.86
C ALA A 578 -31.35 9.40 15.38
N ILE A 579 -32.28 8.57 14.90
CA ILE A 579 -32.87 8.70 13.54
C ILE A 579 -33.60 10.04 13.35
N ASN A 580 -33.92 10.74 14.44
CA ASN A 580 -34.46 12.10 14.45
C ASN A 580 -33.44 13.18 14.03
N GLN A 581 -32.15 12.86 13.92
CA GLN A 581 -31.07 13.73 13.42
C GLN A 581 -30.71 13.48 11.95
N GLN A 582 -31.35 12.47 11.32
CA GLN A 582 -31.13 12.11 9.93
C GLN A 582 -32.19 12.74 9.02
N TRP A 583 -31.76 13.21 7.85
CA TRP A 583 -32.58 13.95 6.91
C TRP A 583 -32.44 13.40 5.50
N ALA A 584 -33.54 13.33 4.75
CA ALA A 584 -33.55 13.02 3.32
C ALA A 584 -33.70 14.33 2.53
N ILE A 585 -32.79 14.59 1.60
CA ILE A 585 -32.81 15.78 0.74
C ILE A 585 -33.15 15.33 -0.69
N SER A 586 -34.21 15.89 -1.26
CA SER A 586 -34.70 15.51 -2.59
C SER A 586 -34.91 16.71 -3.50
N ASN A 587 -34.23 16.77 -4.65
CA ASN A 587 -34.51 17.75 -5.70
C ASN A 587 -35.96 17.59 -6.20
N VAL A 588 -36.66 18.71 -6.32
CA VAL A 588 -38.04 18.78 -6.83
C VAL A 588 -38.14 19.62 -8.12
N GLY A 589 -36.99 19.89 -8.75
CA GLY A 589 -36.86 20.66 -9.97
C GLY A 589 -36.55 22.15 -9.74
N SER A 590 -36.12 22.83 -10.81
CA SER A 590 -35.81 24.27 -10.82
C SER A 590 -34.79 24.72 -9.76
N GLY A 591 -33.92 23.82 -9.29
CA GLY A 591 -32.89 24.11 -8.29
C GLY A 591 -33.36 24.14 -6.84
N TYR A 592 -34.56 23.59 -6.55
CA TYR A 592 -35.11 23.52 -5.20
C TYR A 592 -35.24 22.08 -4.70
N PHE A 593 -35.21 21.93 -3.39
CA PHE A 593 -35.20 20.67 -2.68
C PHE A 593 -36.31 20.63 -1.62
N LYS A 594 -36.84 19.43 -1.41
CA LYS A 594 -37.60 19.05 -0.22
C LYS A 594 -36.63 18.39 0.76
N ILE A 595 -36.63 18.84 2.01
CA ILE A 595 -35.83 18.25 3.10
C ILE A 595 -36.81 17.57 4.06
N ARG A 596 -36.64 16.27 4.35
CA ARG A 596 -37.52 15.49 5.25
C ARG A 596 -36.75 14.88 6.39
N ASN A 597 -37.32 14.89 7.59
CA ASN A 597 -36.77 14.12 8.69
C ASN A 597 -37.02 12.62 8.45
N VAL A 598 -35.98 11.78 8.59
CA VAL A 598 -36.07 10.34 8.29
C VAL A 598 -36.99 9.63 9.29
N ASN A 599 -36.93 9.99 10.58
CA ASN A 599 -37.76 9.38 11.61
C ASN A 599 -39.28 9.63 11.44
N SER A 600 -39.68 10.87 11.14
CA SER A 600 -41.10 11.24 11.03
C SER A 600 -41.66 11.20 9.60
N GLY A 601 -40.80 11.24 8.58
CA GLY A 601 -41.19 11.41 7.18
C GLY A 601 -41.72 12.80 6.83
N MET A 602 -41.75 13.73 7.78
CA MET A 602 -42.28 15.09 7.61
C MET A 602 -41.23 16.03 7.01
N ALA A 603 -41.70 17.03 6.25
CA ALA A 603 -40.86 18.01 5.57
C ALA A 603 -40.51 19.19 6.47
N LEU A 604 -39.31 19.73 6.27
CA LEU A 604 -38.84 20.97 6.84
C LEU A 604 -39.66 22.14 6.27
N GLU A 605 -40.26 22.95 7.14
CA GLU A 605 -41.14 24.04 6.78
C GLU A 605 -40.79 25.31 7.54
N ASN A 606 -40.71 26.44 6.83
CA ASN A 606 -40.75 27.74 7.48
C ASN A 606 -42.16 27.99 8.03
N SER A 607 -42.32 27.99 9.36
CA SER A 607 -43.62 27.97 10.02
C SER A 607 -44.56 29.06 9.49
N ASN A 608 -45.74 28.66 9.01
CA ASN A 608 -46.79 29.51 8.42
C ASN A 608 -46.33 30.38 7.22
N GLY A 609 -45.17 30.11 6.62
CA GLY A 609 -44.61 30.93 5.53
C GLY A 609 -44.24 32.35 5.96
N SER A 610 -44.04 32.60 7.26
CA SER A 610 -43.74 33.94 7.80
C SER A 610 -42.40 34.48 7.32
N THR A 611 -42.35 35.76 6.93
CA THR A 611 -41.13 36.48 6.55
C THR A 611 -40.43 37.14 7.75
N ALA A 612 -40.91 36.93 8.97
CA ALA A 612 -40.26 37.46 10.18
C ALA A 612 -38.87 36.85 10.37
N ASP A 613 -37.92 37.66 10.83
CA ASP A 613 -36.58 37.18 11.13
C ASP A 613 -36.55 36.34 12.41
N GLY A 614 -35.87 35.19 12.37
CA GLY A 614 -35.87 34.24 13.47
C GLY A 614 -37.17 33.42 13.57
N ASN A 615 -38.01 33.40 12.53
CA ASN A 615 -39.19 32.54 12.50
C ASN A 615 -38.78 31.07 12.62
N PRO A 616 -39.39 30.29 13.53
CA PRO A 616 -38.98 28.91 13.77
C PRO A 616 -39.22 28.04 12.55
N ILE A 617 -38.28 27.15 12.30
CA ILE A 617 -38.46 26.05 11.35
C ILE A 617 -39.09 24.88 12.09
N VAL A 618 -40.07 24.26 11.45
CA VAL A 618 -40.82 23.13 11.99
C VAL A 618 -40.77 21.96 11.02
N GLN A 619 -41.08 20.76 11.50
CA GLN A 619 -41.46 19.65 10.63
C GLN A 619 -42.98 19.65 10.38
N ASN A 620 -43.43 19.41 9.15
CA ASN A 620 -44.85 19.38 8.81
C ASN A 620 -45.14 18.39 7.66
N THR A 621 -46.41 18.06 7.43
CA THR A 621 -46.82 17.23 6.28
C THR A 621 -46.44 17.92 4.97
N TYR A 622 -45.76 17.21 4.07
CA TYR A 622 -45.34 17.77 2.79
C TYR A 622 -46.56 18.06 1.89
N THR A 623 -46.69 19.33 1.48
CA THR A 623 -47.72 19.85 0.55
C THR A 623 -47.13 20.38 -0.75
N GLY A 624 -45.81 20.57 -0.81
CA GLY A 624 -45.13 21.19 -1.96
C GLY A 624 -45.24 22.70 -2.01
N SER A 625 -45.72 23.36 -0.94
CA SER A 625 -45.76 24.82 -0.87
C SER A 625 -44.34 25.43 -0.86
N ASP A 626 -44.19 26.66 -1.33
CA ASP A 626 -42.89 27.35 -1.35
C ASP A 626 -42.26 27.50 0.05
N GLY A 627 -43.05 27.41 1.12
CA GLY A 627 -42.56 27.39 2.50
C GLY A 627 -41.81 26.11 2.89
N GLN A 628 -41.95 25.04 2.10
CA GLN A 628 -41.32 23.73 2.29
C GLN A 628 -40.23 23.44 1.25
N LEU A 629 -39.96 24.38 0.35
CA LEU A 629 -38.97 24.26 -0.70
C LEU A 629 -37.71 25.06 -0.35
N TRP A 630 -36.56 24.43 -0.52
CA TRP A 630 -35.28 24.93 -0.05
C TRP A 630 -34.27 24.94 -1.18
N LYS A 631 -33.52 26.01 -1.36
CA LYS A 631 -32.35 26.05 -2.24
C LYS A 631 -31.13 25.71 -1.38
N VAL A 632 -30.38 24.68 -1.76
CA VAL A 632 -29.12 24.31 -1.10
C VAL A 632 -27.97 24.87 -1.93
N GLU A 633 -27.39 25.97 -1.47
CA GLU A 633 -26.37 26.72 -2.18
C GLU A 633 -24.97 26.30 -1.70
N LYS A 634 -24.18 25.69 -2.60
CA LYS A 634 -22.75 25.46 -2.37
C LYS A 634 -22.05 26.81 -2.22
N LEU A 635 -21.27 26.99 -1.15
CA LEU A 635 -20.41 28.15 -0.99
C LEU A 635 -19.11 27.93 -1.80
N ALA A 636 -18.58 28.99 -2.42
CA ALA A 636 -17.44 28.89 -3.34
C ALA A 636 -16.14 28.46 -2.64
N SER A 637 -15.35 27.63 -3.34
CA SER A 637 -14.02 27.16 -2.89
C SER A 637 -13.07 28.32 -2.65
N MET A 638 -12.26 28.21 -1.61
CA MET A 638 -11.34 29.24 -1.13
C MET A 638 -9.96 29.17 -1.79
N ILE A 639 -9.64 28.07 -2.49
CA ILE A 639 -8.42 27.94 -3.29
C ILE A 639 -8.76 27.68 -4.75
N THR A 640 -7.85 28.10 -5.64
CA THR A 640 -7.98 27.96 -7.11
C THR A 640 -6.98 26.97 -7.71
N ASN A 641 -5.89 26.66 -7.02
CA ASN A 641 -4.84 25.77 -7.49
C ASN A 641 -4.01 25.23 -6.33
N VAL A 642 -3.42 24.05 -6.49
CA VAL A 642 -2.44 23.47 -5.55
C VAL A 642 -1.21 23.02 -6.33
N LYS A 643 -0.04 23.29 -5.76
CA LYS A 643 1.25 22.96 -6.36
C LYS A 643 2.08 22.15 -5.37
N VAL A 644 2.71 21.08 -5.86
CA VAL A 644 3.69 20.28 -5.14
C VAL A 644 5.06 20.58 -5.76
N ASN A 645 6.02 21.02 -4.95
CA ASN A 645 7.34 21.51 -5.39
C ASN A 645 7.23 22.55 -6.52
N GLY A 646 6.23 23.43 -6.44
CA GLY A 646 5.96 24.46 -7.44
C GLY A 646 5.26 23.96 -8.71
N VAL A 647 5.03 22.65 -8.86
CA VAL A 647 4.35 22.05 -10.01
C VAL A 647 2.85 21.90 -9.72
N PRO A 648 1.94 22.43 -10.56
CA PRO A 648 0.50 22.28 -10.38
C PRO A 648 0.08 20.80 -10.34
N VAL A 649 -0.71 20.43 -9.33
CA VAL A 649 -1.25 19.08 -9.18
C VAL A 649 -2.55 18.96 -9.98
N LYS A 650 -2.59 18.00 -10.90
CA LYS A 650 -3.76 17.73 -11.76
C LYS A 650 -4.78 16.90 -10.97
N GLY A 651 -6.07 17.23 -11.04
CA GLY A 651 -7.15 16.45 -10.42
C GLY A 651 -7.61 16.92 -9.03
N LEU A 652 -6.93 17.89 -8.41
CA LEU A 652 -7.46 18.60 -7.25
C LEU A 652 -8.43 19.69 -7.74
N HIS A 653 -9.72 19.38 -7.73
CA HIS A 653 -10.81 20.23 -8.24
C HIS A 653 -11.81 20.58 -7.12
N THR A 654 -12.76 21.47 -7.40
CA THR A 654 -13.81 21.91 -6.47
C THR A 654 -14.68 20.79 -5.88
N GLU A 655 -14.64 19.59 -6.48
CA GLU A 655 -15.31 18.36 -6.07
C GLU A 655 -14.37 17.33 -5.39
N ASN A 656 -13.05 17.46 -5.56
CA ASN A 656 -12.05 16.51 -5.04
C ASN A 656 -11.05 17.22 -4.13
N ARG A 657 -11.26 17.11 -2.82
CA ARG A 657 -10.38 17.69 -1.79
C ARG A 657 -9.24 16.74 -1.38
N MET A 658 -9.02 15.63 -2.09
CA MET A 658 -7.94 14.69 -1.83
C MET A 658 -7.26 14.26 -3.14
N VAL A 659 -5.93 14.17 -3.15
CA VAL A 659 -5.14 13.67 -4.29
C VAL A 659 -3.93 12.88 -3.79
N THR A 660 -3.52 11.86 -4.55
CA THR A 660 -2.28 11.10 -4.30
C THR A 660 -1.20 11.51 -5.31
N VAL A 661 0.00 11.80 -4.81
CA VAL A 661 1.16 12.22 -5.60
C VAL A 661 2.33 11.24 -5.34
N PRO A 662 2.84 10.57 -6.38
CA PRO A 662 3.99 9.68 -6.23
C PRO A 662 5.28 10.48 -6.02
N VAL A 663 6.14 9.96 -5.15
CA VAL A 663 7.45 10.51 -4.80
C VAL A 663 8.50 9.40 -4.95
N LEU A 664 9.55 9.66 -5.73
CA LEU A 664 10.64 8.69 -5.91
C LEU A 664 11.34 8.43 -4.57
N ARG A 665 11.62 7.17 -4.27
CA ARG A 665 12.31 6.75 -3.04
C ARG A 665 13.80 7.09 -3.11
N GLU A 666 14.27 8.05 -2.31
CA GLU A 666 15.68 8.50 -2.26
C GLU A 666 16.14 8.85 -0.82
N LYS A 667 17.43 9.16 -0.61
CA LYS A 667 17.99 9.63 0.67
C LYS A 667 17.80 11.12 0.80
N ASN A 668 17.62 11.57 2.04
CA ASN A 668 17.25 12.95 2.35
C ASN A 668 15.96 13.36 1.64
N LEU A 669 15.04 12.41 1.46
CA LEU A 669 13.76 12.67 0.83
C LEU A 669 12.94 13.56 1.75
N GLU A 670 12.94 14.84 1.42
CA GLU A 670 12.12 15.82 2.11
C GLU A 670 10.65 15.64 1.69
N VAL A 671 9.76 15.92 2.64
CA VAL A 671 8.34 16.01 2.33
C VAL A 671 8.16 17.10 1.28
N PRO A 672 7.54 16.81 0.12
CA PRO A 672 7.38 17.80 -0.93
C PRO A 672 6.67 19.06 -0.42
N THR A 673 7.18 20.21 -0.82
CA THR A 673 6.60 21.49 -0.43
C THR A 673 5.26 21.69 -1.13
N VAL A 674 4.20 21.89 -0.35
CA VAL A 674 2.86 22.16 -0.87
C VAL A 674 2.56 23.65 -0.77
N THR A 675 2.03 24.21 -1.86
CA THR A 675 1.51 25.58 -1.90
C THR A 675 0.13 25.59 -2.55
N ALA A 676 -0.67 26.63 -2.27
CA ALA A 676 -1.98 26.81 -2.88
C ALA A 676 -2.21 28.27 -3.28
N ASP A 677 -2.91 28.47 -4.40
CA ASP A 677 -3.33 29.80 -4.85
C ASP A 677 -4.70 30.12 -4.24
N LYS A 678 -4.82 31.26 -3.57
CA LYS A 678 -6.06 31.71 -2.92
C LYS A 678 -7.09 32.15 -3.97
N ALA A 679 -8.37 31.94 -3.70
CA ALA A 679 -9.46 32.45 -4.53
C ALA A 679 -9.69 33.97 -4.37
N SER A 680 -9.30 34.54 -3.23
CA SER A 680 -9.40 35.97 -2.94
C SER A 680 -8.50 36.37 -1.77
N GLU A 681 -8.21 37.68 -1.64
CA GLU A 681 -7.29 38.23 -0.63
C GLU A 681 -7.76 38.06 0.83
N ASN A 682 -9.06 37.88 1.06
CA ASN A 682 -9.62 37.61 2.38
C ASN A 682 -9.42 36.15 2.85
N VAL A 683 -8.88 35.27 2.01
CA VAL A 683 -8.55 33.89 2.36
C VAL A 683 -7.14 33.83 2.97
N GLN A 684 -7.04 33.24 4.16
CA GLN A 684 -5.81 32.81 4.80
C GLN A 684 -5.62 31.32 4.54
N LEU A 685 -4.37 30.87 4.37
CA LEU A 685 -4.04 29.46 4.18
C LEU A 685 -3.15 29.01 5.33
N VAL A 686 -3.50 27.90 5.94
CA VAL A 686 -2.71 27.18 6.93
C VAL A 686 -2.37 25.83 6.33
N ILE A 687 -1.14 25.66 5.86
CA ILE A 687 -0.66 24.40 5.30
C ILE A 687 0.03 23.62 6.41
N THR A 688 -0.42 22.40 6.65
CA THR A 688 0.21 21.45 7.57
C THR A 688 0.90 20.39 6.73
N PRO A 689 2.22 20.51 6.51
CA PRO A 689 2.97 19.52 5.73
C PRO A 689 2.89 18.13 6.34
N ALA A 690 3.10 17.11 5.53
CA ALA A 690 3.34 15.77 6.05
C ALA A 690 4.58 15.79 6.96
N ASN A 691 4.59 14.95 7.99
CA ASN A 691 5.75 14.84 8.89
C ASN A 691 6.77 13.82 8.38
N SER A 692 6.38 12.98 7.42
CA SER A 692 7.17 11.89 6.86
C SER A 692 6.61 11.46 5.50
N LEU A 693 7.37 10.65 4.77
CA LEU A 693 6.92 9.97 3.56
C LEU A 693 6.91 8.44 3.78
N PRO A 694 5.89 7.71 3.30
CA PRO A 694 4.63 8.25 2.78
C PRO A 694 3.89 9.02 3.88
N GLY A 695 3.07 9.99 3.48
CA GLY A 695 2.39 10.84 4.44
C GLY A 695 1.55 11.91 3.79
N THR A 696 0.83 12.66 4.62
CA THR A 696 -0.25 13.53 4.16
C THR A 696 0.01 14.98 4.52
N THR A 697 -0.04 15.86 3.52
CA THR A 697 -0.09 17.31 3.71
C THR A 697 -1.53 17.78 3.65
N THR A 698 -1.94 18.65 4.58
CA THR A 698 -3.24 19.32 4.52
C THR A 698 -3.10 20.81 4.24
N ILE A 699 -4.01 21.36 3.45
CA ILE A 699 -4.15 22.81 3.23
C ILE A 699 -5.47 23.19 3.88
N THR A 700 -5.43 24.08 4.86
CA THR A 700 -6.61 24.65 5.48
C THR A 700 -6.77 26.08 4.99
N ALA A 701 -7.76 26.34 4.14
CA ALA A 701 -8.16 27.69 3.77
C ALA A 701 -9.16 28.25 4.79
N ILE A 702 -8.99 29.52 5.18
CA ILE A 702 -9.76 30.19 6.23
C ILE A 702 -10.16 31.57 5.71
N ALA A 703 -11.42 31.98 5.77
CA ALA A 703 -11.84 33.34 5.41
C ALA A 703 -12.76 33.94 6.49
N ASP A 704 -13.17 35.19 6.26
CA ASP A 704 -14.15 35.92 7.08
C ASP A 704 -13.79 35.96 8.59
N GLY A 705 -12.49 36.14 8.90
CA GLY A 705 -12.01 36.24 10.29
C GLY A 705 -12.01 34.92 11.06
N GLY A 706 -11.95 33.78 10.35
CA GLY A 706 -12.00 32.45 10.96
C GLY A 706 -13.36 31.77 10.87
N ALA A 707 -14.37 32.46 10.35
CA ALA A 707 -15.69 31.92 10.16
C ALA A 707 -15.67 30.77 9.14
N THR A 708 -15.25 31.03 7.92
CA THR A 708 -15.33 30.03 6.86
C THR A 708 -14.02 29.25 6.78
N GLN A 709 -14.05 27.90 6.71
CA GLN A 709 -12.84 27.05 6.64
C GLN A 709 -13.02 25.85 5.71
N GLU A 710 -12.01 25.55 4.88
CA GLU A 710 -11.95 24.40 3.97
C GLU A 710 -10.63 23.64 4.12
N VAL A 711 -10.65 22.31 4.09
CA VAL A 711 -9.45 21.46 4.20
C VAL A 711 -9.26 20.64 2.91
N TYR A 712 -8.05 20.65 2.37
CA TYR A 712 -7.61 19.85 1.21
C TYR A 712 -6.45 18.96 1.62
N THR A 713 -6.35 17.77 1.04
CA THR A 713 -5.45 16.70 1.46
C THR A 713 -4.61 16.21 0.29
N ILE A 714 -3.29 16.18 0.44
CA ILE A 714 -2.35 15.62 -0.52
C ILE A 714 -1.67 14.43 0.14
N ASN A 715 -1.91 13.23 -0.37
CA ASN A 715 -1.23 12.01 0.05
C ASN A 715 0.02 11.82 -0.81
N PHE A 716 1.16 11.65 -0.17
CA PHE A 716 2.40 11.30 -0.84
C PHE A 716 2.68 9.81 -0.70
N GLU A 717 2.91 9.14 -1.83
CA GLU A 717 3.26 7.71 -1.88
C GLU A 717 4.68 7.52 -2.41
N LEU A 718 5.40 6.52 -1.89
CA LEU A 718 6.75 6.21 -2.33
C LEU A 718 6.74 5.23 -3.49
N VAL A 719 7.41 5.57 -4.59
CA VAL A 719 7.54 4.72 -5.79
C VAL A 719 8.99 4.43 -6.13
N ASP A 720 9.22 3.29 -6.78
CA ASP A 720 10.53 2.84 -7.25
C ASP A 720 10.84 3.40 -8.65
N ARG A 721 12.10 3.33 -9.08
CA ARG A 721 12.56 3.93 -10.34
C ARG A 721 12.38 2.95 -11.50
N PHE A 722 11.75 3.37 -12.60
CA PHE A 722 11.64 2.52 -13.77
C PHE A 722 13.01 2.31 -14.45
N ALA A 723 13.33 1.06 -14.77
CA ALA A 723 14.55 0.71 -15.50
C ALA A 723 14.57 1.35 -16.90
N SER A 724 13.41 1.56 -17.52
CA SER A 724 13.32 2.21 -18.84
C SER A 724 13.71 3.69 -18.84
N ASP A 725 13.66 4.34 -17.67
CA ASP A 725 14.12 5.71 -17.48
C ASP A 725 15.64 5.79 -17.23
N LEU A 726 16.33 4.65 -17.11
CA LEU A 726 17.78 4.59 -16.94
C LEU A 726 18.54 4.51 -18.27
N ASN A 727 19.83 4.87 -18.20
CA ASN A 727 20.80 4.55 -19.25
C ASN A 727 21.30 3.12 -19.05
N TRP A 728 21.47 2.39 -20.15
CA TRP A 728 22.11 1.07 -20.18
C TRP A 728 23.51 1.18 -20.81
N LEU A 729 24.39 0.26 -20.47
CA LEU A 729 25.70 0.11 -21.09
C LEU A 729 25.56 -0.41 -22.53
N SER A 730 24.66 -1.37 -22.74
CA SER A 730 24.36 -1.96 -24.04
C SER A 730 22.95 -2.55 -24.06
N ALA A 731 22.35 -2.63 -25.24
CA ALA A 731 21.08 -3.29 -25.46
C ALA A 731 21.05 -3.88 -26.87
N SER A 732 20.95 -5.22 -26.97
CA SER A 732 20.81 -5.94 -28.23
C SER A 732 19.51 -6.75 -28.25
N SER A 733 19.03 -7.05 -29.46
CA SER A 733 17.83 -7.86 -29.71
C SER A 733 18.07 -8.68 -30.97
N GLY A 734 17.73 -9.97 -30.96
CA GLY A 734 18.00 -10.86 -32.10
C GLY A 734 17.19 -10.52 -33.36
N TRP A 735 16.17 -9.68 -33.21
CA TRP A 735 15.49 -9.00 -34.31
C TRP A 735 15.07 -7.59 -33.86
N SER A 736 15.18 -6.61 -34.77
CA SER A 736 14.93 -5.18 -34.51
C SER A 736 15.79 -4.61 -33.36
N THR A 737 15.41 -3.46 -32.81
CA THR A 737 16.07 -2.82 -31.67
C THR A 737 15.16 -2.89 -30.45
N VAL A 738 15.74 -3.02 -29.25
CA VAL A 738 15.01 -2.87 -27.97
C VAL A 738 14.17 -1.59 -27.96
N LYS A 739 12.90 -1.68 -27.56
CA LYS A 739 11.98 -0.54 -27.47
C LYS A 739 11.70 -0.19 -26.01
N LYS A 740 11.91 1.07 -25.62
CA LYS A 740 11.55 1.58 -24.29
C LYS A 740 10.05 1.87 -24.23
N ASP A 741 9.40 1.43 -23.15
CA ASP A 741 7.98 1.69 -22.82
C ASP A 741 6.99 1.30 -23.93
N LYS A 742 7.41 0.38 -24.80
CA LYS A 742 6.68 -0.13 -25.96
C LYS A 742 7.07 -1.58 -26.22
N SER A 743 6.16 -2.31 -26.83
CA SER A 743 6.43 -3.64 -27.40
C SER A 743 7.42 -3.54 -28.56
N LEU A 744 7.90 -4.68 -29.07
CA LEU A 744 8.91 -4.70 -30.14
C LEU A 744 8.42 -4.02 -31.44
N ASP A 745 7.13 -4.15 -31.76
CA ASP A 745 6.50 -3.49 -32.91
C ASP A 745 6.08 -2.02 -32.63
N GLY A 746 6.32 -1.51 -31.41
CA GLY A 746 6.04 -0.12 -31.05
C GLY A 746 4.62 0.14 -30.51
N ASN A 747 3.88 -0.91 -30.17
CA ASN A 747 2.59 -0.81 -29.48
C ASN A 747 2.78 -0.66 -27.96
N THR A 748 1.69 -0.48 -27.22
CA THR A 748 1.75 -0.59 -25.75
C THR A 748 2.06 -2.03 -25.37
N ILE A 749 2.97 -2.23 -24.42
CA ILE A 749 3.37 -3.57 -23.95
C ILE A 749 2.15 -4.32 -23.44
N LYS A 750 1.98 -5.55 -23.90
CA LYS A 750 0.90 -6.41 -23.44
C LYS A 750 1.43 -7.78 -23.12
N LEU A 751 1.20 -8.27 -21.91
CA LEU A 751 1.57 -9.64 -21.53
C LEU A 751 0.33 -10.45 -21.19
N MET A 752 0.45 -11.77 -21.22
CA MET A 752 -0.58 -12.63 -20.67
C MET A 752 -0.56 -12.51 -19.14
N GLY A 753 -1.64 -12.06 -18.53
CA GLY A 753 -1.84 -12.06 -17.08
C GLY A 753 -2.52 -13.34 -16.62
N SER A 754 -2.56 -13.56 -15.30
CA SER A 754 -3.25 -14.70 -14.69
C SER A 754 -4.69 -14.82 -15.18
N ASN A 755 -5.39 -13.70 -15.42
CA ASN A 755 -6.75 -13.69 -15.97
C ASN A 755 -6.95 -12.92 -17.29
N GLY A 756 -5.93 -12.93 -18.17
CA GLY A 756 -6.05 -12.38 -19.53
C GLY A 756 -5.01 -11.32 -19.85
N ILE A 757 -5.12 -10.71 -21.03
CA ILE A 757 -4.09 -9.78 -21.54
C ILE A 757 -4.06 -8.50 -20.70
N VAL A 758 -2.88 -8.22 -20.13
CA VAL A 758 -2.56 -7.01 -19.40
C VAL A 758 -1.94 -5.99 -20.31
N THR A 759 -2.14 -4.71 -20.04
CA THR A 759 -1.42 -3.61 -20.69
C THR A 759 -0.52 -2.91 -19.69
N TYR A 760 0.72 -2.60 -20.08
CA TYR A 760 1.69 -1.89 -19.24
C TYR A 760 2.23 -0.66 -19.95
N GLU A 761 2.35 0.44 -19.21
CA GLU A 761 2.87 1.71 -19.73
C GLU A 761 4.40 1.79 -19.70
N LYS A 762 5.04 1.04 -18.81
CA LYS A 762 6.50 1.09 -18.57
C LYS A 762 7.13 -0.28 -18.82
N GLY A 763 8.34 -0.30 -19.39
CA GLY A 763 9.08 -1.54 -19.62
C GLY A 763 9.96 -1.56 -20.88
N PHE A 764 10.26 -2.75 -21.38
CA PHE A 764 11.01 -2.98 -22.62
C PHE A 764 10.36 -4.03 -23.51
N GLY A 765 10.25 -3.78 -24.81
CA GLY A 765 9.93 -4.78 -25.83
C GLY A 765 11.20 -5.26 -26.55
N VAL A 766 11.36 -6.57 -26.67
CA VAL A 766 12.56 -7.24 -27.21
C VAL A 766 12.19 -8.46 -28.05
N HIS A 767 13.14 -8.98 -28.81
CA HIS A 767 13.08 -10.30 -29.43
C HIS A 767 13.95 -11.30 -28.66
N ALA A 768 13.74 -12.61 -28.79
CA ALA A 768 14.71 -13.60 -28.33
C ALA A 768 16.10 -13.38 -28.94
N ASN A 769 17.11 -13.87 -28.22
CA ASN A 769 18.52 -13.50 -28.35
C ASN A 769 18.76 -12.01 -28.09
N SER A 770 18.07 -11.46 -27.08
CA SER A 770 18.29 -10.09 -26.59
C SER A 770 19.07 -10.08 -25.29
N ARG A 771 19.79 -8.98 -25.07
CA ARG A 771 20.57 -8.73 -23.86
C ARG A 771 20.64 -7.22 -23.59
N ILE A 772 20.12 -6.78 -22.45
CA ILE A 772 20.20 -5.40 -21.96
C ILE A 772 21.08 -5.38 -20.70
N ILE A 773 22.09 -4.51 -20.67
CA ILE A 773 23.10 -4.47 -19.60
C ILE A 773 23.04 -3.12 -18.91
N PHE A 774 22.77 -3.11 -17.60
CA PHE A 774 22.82 -1.92 -16.76
C PHE A 774 24.09 -1.93 -15.91
N ASP A 775 24.82 -0.81 -15.92
CA ASP A 775 25.82 -0.50 -14.91
C ASP A 775 25.14 0.20 -13.74
N ILE A 776 25.16 -0.45 -12.58
CA ILE A 776 24.59 0.06 -11.33
C ILE A 776 25.66 0.15 -10.24
N SER A 777 26.95 0.09 -10.61
CA SER A 777 28.08 0.11 -9.68
C SER A 777 28.16 1.39 -8.84
N ASP A 778 27.54 2.47 -9.34
CA ASP A 778 27.43 3.76 -8.67
C ASP A 778 26.06 3.99 -8.01
N LYS A 779 25.20 2.97 -7.88
CA LYS A 779 23.82 3.08 -7.36
C LYS A 779 23.60 2.30 -6.07
N ASN A 780 22.70 2.76 -5.20
CA ASN A 780 22.27 2.01 -4.00
C ASN A 780 20.97 1.21 -4.23
N TYR A 781 20.85 0.54 -5.38
CA TYR A 781 19.69 -0.30 -5.62
C TYR A 781 19.73 -1.55 -4.75
N LYS A 782 18.59 -1.88 -4.15
CA LYS A 782 18.37 -3.06 -3.33
C LYS A 782 17.82 -4.21 -4.15
N SER A 783 16.87 -3.94 -5.04
CA SER A 783 16.24 -4.95 -5.90
C SER A 783 15.95 -4.43 -7.30
N PHE A 784 15.90 -5.37 -8.24
CA PHE A 784 15.34 -5.21 -9.58
C PHE A 784 14.04 -6.02 -9.66
N ASN A 785 12.97 -5.39 -10.13
CA ASN A 785 11.65 -5.99 -10.24
C ASN A 785 11.11 -5.83 -11.66
N ALA A 786 10.38 -6.82 -12.19
CA ALA A 786 9.71 -6.74 -13.50
C ALA A 786 8.63 -7.82 -13.62
N LEU A 787 7.80 -7.75 -14.67
CA LEU A 787 6.99 -8.85 -15.17
C LEU A 787 7.49 -9.22 -16.57
N VAL A 788 7.83 -10.48 -16.78
CA VAL A 788 8.37 -10.97 -18.05
C VAL A 788 7.41 -11.91 -18.74
N GLY A 789 7.29 -11.81 -20.05
CA GLY A 789 6.47 -12.73 -20.83
C GLY A 789 6.51 -12.43 -22.32
N VAL A 790 5.93 -13.33 -23.11
CA VAL A 790 5.78 -13.12 -24.54
C VAL A 790 4.72 -12.05 -24.78
N ASP A 791 5.05 -11.06 -25.62
CA ASP A 791 4.16 -9.94 -25.90
C ASP A 791 2.91 -10.42 -26.67
N GLN A 792 1.75 -9.89 -26.30
CA GLN A 792 0.48 -10.36 -26.83
C GLN A 792 0.16 -9.79 -28.22
N GLU A 793 1.02 -8.93 -28.76
CA GLU A 793 0.89 -8.49 -30.15
C GLU A 793 1.05 -9.64 -31.17
N ILE A 794 1.81 -10.67 -30.83
CA ILE A 794 2.03 -11.86 -31.66
C ILE A 794 1.02 -13.00 -31.43
N ALA A 795 -0.02 -12.79 -30.61
CA ALA A 795 -1.01 -13.81 -30.23
C ALA A 795 -1.79 -14.45 -31.40
N LYS A 796 -1.65 -13.94 -32.63
CA LYS A 796 -2.23 -14.51 -33.86
C LYS A 796 -1.52 -15.78 -34.33
N SER A 797 -0.32 -16.07 -33.81
CA SER A 797 0.52 -17.20 -34.21
C SER A 797 0.96 -18.01 -32.96
N PRO A 798 0.04 -18.67 -32.25
CA PRO A 798 0.28 -19.18 -30.89
C PRO A 798 1.24 -20.38 -30.76
N SER A 799 1.78 -20.86 -31.88
CA SER A 799 2.54 -22.11 -31.96
C SER A 799 4.06 -21.93 -32.00
N TYR A 800 4.56 -20.69 -32.05
CA TYR A 800 5.94 -20.42 -32.45
C TYR A 800 6.79 -19.75 -31.38
N ALA A 801 6.28 -18.76 -30.64
CA ALA A 801 7.08 -18.04 -29.66
C ALA A 801 7.65 -18.97 -28.56
N ASP A 802 8.96 -18.97 -28.38
CA ASP A 802 9.71 -19.80 -27.45
C ASP A 802 10.87 -19.02 -26.80
N VAL A 803 10.54 -18.23 -25.78
CA VAL A 803 11.51 -17.32 -25.16
C VAL A 803 11.73 -17.63 -23.69
N GLU A 804 12.98 -17.57 -23.24
CA GLU A 804 13.34 -17.70 -21.82
C GLU A 804 14.01 -16.41 -21.34
N PHE A 805 13.45 -15.79 -20.30
CA PHE A 805 13.98 -14.60 -19.66
C PHE A 805 14.92 -14.96 -18.53
N LYS A 806 16.05 -14.27 -18.44
CA LYS A 806 17.03 -14.44 -17.36
C LYS A 806 17.47 -13.08 -16.83
N VAL A 807 17.70 -13.01 -15.52
CA VAL A 807 18.39 -11.88 -14.90
C VAL A 807 19.69 -12.38 -14.30
N LEU A 808 20.80 -11.82 -14.78
CA LEU A 808 22.12 -12.07 -14.23
C LEU A 808 22.54 -10.85 -13.42
N VAL A 809 23.09 -11.08 -12.23
CA VAL A 809 23.63 -10.05 -11.34
C VAL A 809 25.10 -10.36 -11.14
N ASP A 810 25.97 -9.44 -11.56
CA ASP A 810 27.42 -9.64 -11.61
C ASP A 810 27.82 -10.96 -12.29
N GLY A 811 27.17 -11.27 -13.42
CA GLY A 811 27.41 -12.49 -14.20
C GLY A 811 26.83 -13.78 -13.61
N VAL A 812 26.18 -13.69 -12.44
CA VAL A 812 25.53 -14.84 -11.79
C VAL A 812 24.03 -14.80 -12.08
N GLU A 813 23.50 -15.86 -12.68
CA GLU A 813 22.05 -16.01 -12.86
C GLU A 813 21.33 -16.01 -11.50
N LYS A 814 20.42 -15.05 -11.32
CA LYS A 814 19.58 -14.91 -10.12
C LYS A 814 18.11 -15.22 -10.39
N PHE A 815 17.72 -15.19 -11.65
CA PHE A 815 16.38 -15.51 -12.09
C PHE A 815 16.44 -16.14 -13.48
N ALA A 816 15.62 -17.17 -13.68
CA ALA A 816 15.26 -17.70 -14.98
C ALA A 816 13.76 -17.95 -15.00
N SER A 817 13.07 -17.50 -16.04
CA SER A 817 11.64 -17.75 -16.20
C SER A 817 11.35 -19.20 -16.58
N GLY A 818 12.34 -19.94 -17.06
CA GLY A 818 12.11 -21.09 -17.94
C GLY A 818 11.50 -20.65 -19.27
N VAL A 819 11.30 -21.59 -20.18
CA VAL A 819 10.64 -21.35 -21.47
C VAL A 819 9.24 -20.74 -21.26
N MET A 820 8.97 -19.66 -21.98
CA MET A 820 7.70 -18.95 -22.00
C MET A 820 7.12 -18.93 -23.42
N LYS A 821 5.85 -19.30 -23.51
CA LYS A 821 5.01 -19.24 -24.70
C LYS A 821 4.07 -18.04 -24.63
N VAL A 822 3.48 -17.67 -25.76
CA VAL A 822 2.47 -16.57 -25.83
C VAL A 822 1.22 -16.80 -24.99
N THR A 823 0.95 -18.06 -24.60
CA THR A 823 -0.14 -18.42 -23.68
C THR A 823 0.26 -18.40 -22.21
N ASP A 824 1.56 -18.30 -21.89
CA ASP A 824 2.03 -18.40 -20.52
C ASP A 824 1.87 -17.07 -19.80
N VAL A 825 1.31 -17.15 -18.59
CA VAL A 825 1.17 -16.00 -17.70
C VAL A 825 2.55 -15.39 -17.43
N ALA A 826 2.61 -14.06 -17.53
CA ALA A 826 3.78 -13.25 -17.24
C ALA A 826 4.33 -13.59 -15.86
N LYS A 827 5.63 -13.83 -15.77
CA LYS A 827 6.29 -14.24 -14.53
C LYS A 827 6.89 -13.03 -13.84
N PRO A 828 6.68 -12.87 -12.52
CA PRO A 828 7.32 -11.81 -11.76
C PRO A 828 8.81 -12.09 -11.60
N VAL A 829 9.60 -11.03 -11.72
CA VAL A 829 11.02 -10.97 -11.42
C VAL A 829 11.16 -10.15 -10.14
N ASP A 830 11.82 -10.71 -9.13
CA ASP A 830 12.26 -10.00 -7.93
C ASP A 830 13.65 -10.49 -7.53
N VAL A 831 14.65 -9.70 -7.86
CA VAL A 831 16.05 -10.05 -7.72
C VAL A 831 16.75 -9.02 -6.86
N SER A 832 17.43 -9.47 -5.80
CA SER A 832 18.32 -8.62 -5.02
C SER A 832 19.51 -8.19 -5.88
N VAL A 833 19.78 -6.89 -5.92
CA VAL A 833 20.92 -6.26 -6.62
C VAL A 833 21.78 -5.43 -5.68
N ALA A 834 21.60 -5.60 -4.37
CA ALA A 834 22.35 -4.88 -3.35
C ALA A 834 23.86 -5.13 -3.49
N GLY A 835 24.64 -4.07 -3.70
CA GLY A 835 26.10 -4.13 -3.88
C GLY A 835 26.56 -4.70 -5.22
N ALA A 836 25.63 -4.93 -6.16
CA ALA A 836 25.97 -5.39 -7.50
C ALA A 836 26.56 -4.27 -8.35
N SER A 837 27.35 -4.65 -9.34
CA SER A 837 27.93 -3.73 -10.33
C SER A 837 27.16 -3.77 -11.65
N ILE A 838 26.77 -4.97 -12.10
CA ILE A 838 26.10 -5.18 -13.38
C ILE A 838 24.80 -5.95 -13.18
N VAL A 839 23.75 -5.53 -13.90
CA VAL A 839 22.51 -6.29 -14.05
C VAL A 839 22.24 -6.51 -15.54
N GLU A 840 22.10 -7.78 -15.94
CA GLU A 840 21.85 -8.17 -17.32
C GLU A 840 20.45 -8.76 -17.44
N LEU A 841 19.65 -8.24 -18.37
CA LEU A 841 18.33 -8.74 -18.73
C LEU A 841 18.47 -9.48 -20.06
N VAL A 842 18.37 -10.80 -20.04
CA VAL A 842 18.62 -11.67 -21.20
C VAL A 842 17.32 -12.36 -21.61
N VAL A 843 17.07 -12.45 -22.91
CA VAL A 843 16.02 -13.32 -23.46
C VAL A 843 16.66 -14.26 -24.47
N SER A 844 16.61 -15.56 -24.21
CA SER A 844 17.14 -16.61 -25.10
C SER A 844 16.01 -17.34 -25.82
N GLN A 845 16.27 -17.82 -27.04
CA GLN A 845 15.39 -18.77 -27.73
C GLN A 845 15.58 -20.19 -27.15
N SER A 846 14.55 -21.03 -27.17
CA SER A 846 14.67 -22.42 -26.68
C SER A 846 14.50 -23.52 -27.74
N ASP A 847 14.09 -23.16 -28.96
CA ASP A 847 14.05 -24.06 -30.11
C ASP A 847 14.83 -23.53 -31.33
N SER A 848 14.66 -24.18 -32.49
CA SER A 848 15.35 -23.81 -33.75
C SER A 848 14.59 -22.79 -34.60
N ASP A 849 13.41 -22.35 -34.18
CA ASP A 849 12.54 -21.43 -34.91
C ASP A 849 12.32 -20.16 -34.10
N ASN A 850 13.07 -19.10 -34.41
CA ASN A 850 12.97 -17.84 -33.72
C ASN A 850 11.94 -16.88 -34.35
N SER A 851 11.03 -17.39 -35.18
CA SER A 851 10.00 -16.54 -35.77
C SER A 851 8.93 -16.17 -34.73
N GLU A 852 8.67 -14.87 -34.56
CA GLU A 852 7.69 -14.33 -33.61
C GLU A 852 8.11 -14.44 -32.12
N ASP A 853 9.41 -14.51 -31.80
CA ASP A 853 9.91 -14.57 -30.41
C ASP A 853 9.91 -13.21 -29.69
N HIS A 854 8.77 -12.51 -29.70
CA HIS A 854 8.64 -11.19 -29.10
C HIS A 854 8.44 -11.31 -27.58
N GLY A 855 9.44 -10.90 -26.80
CA GLY A 855 9.38 -10.83 -25.35
C GLY A 855 9.22 -9.40 -24.84
N SER A 856 8.60 -9.23 -23.68
CA SER A 856 8.52 -7.94 -23.01
C SER A 856 8.88 -8.04 -21.52
N TRP A 857 9.68 -7.07 -21.06
CA TRP A 857 9.98 -6.78 -19.65
C TRP A 857 9.06 -5.66 -19.17
N ALA A 858 7.85 -5.99 -18.75
CA ALA A 858 6.85 -5.05 -18.28
C ALA A 858 7.13 -4.55 -16.85
N ASN A 859 6.78 -3.29 -16.57
CA ASN A 859 6.88 -2.65 -15.26
C ASN A 859 8.25 -2.83 -14.57
N ALA A 860 9.33 -2.84 -15.36
CA ALA A 860 10.67 -3.07 -14.87
C ALA A 860 11.16 -1.89 -14.01
N THR A 861 11.52 -2.12 -12.75
CA THR A 861 11.95 -1.10 -11.77
C THR A 861 13.21 -1.51 -11.01
N PHE A 862 13.97 -0.51 -10.55
CA PHE A 862 15.01 -0.61 -9.55
C PHE A 862 14.56 0.09 -8.27
N ARG A 863 14.62 -0.62 -7.15
CA ARG A 863 14.28 -0.08 -5.83
C ARG A 863 15.52 0.41 -5.11
N VAL A 864 15.48 1.64 -4.62
CA VAL A 864 16.55 2.19 -3.76
C VAL A 864 16.41 1.64 -2.34
N ALA A 865 17.54 1.30 -1.71
CA ALA A 865 17.56 0.87 -0.30
C ALA A 865 17.03 1.97 0.64
N GLU A 866 16.36 1.58 1.73
CA GLU A 866 15.80 2.55 2.67
C GLU A 866 16.89 3.42 3.30
N GLY A 867 16.66 4.73 3.34
CA GLY A 867 17.64 5.70 3.83
C GLY A 867 18.83 5.96 2.89
N LYS A 868 18.86 5.38 1.69
CA LYS A 868 19.93 5.56 0.69
C LYS A 868 19.46 6.37 -0.51
N SER A 869 20.38 7.12 -1.14
CA SER A 869 20.11 7.86 -2.38
C SER A 869 20.20 6.92 -3.56
N GLU A 870 19.57 7.28 -4.67
CA GLU A 870 19.75 6.56 -5.93
C GLU A 870 21.24 6.40 -6.28
N LEU A 871 22.02 7.47 -6.07
CA LEU A 871 23.49 7.43 -6.15
C LEU A 871 24.09 6.79 -4.90
N GLY A 872 25.12 5.98 -5.10
CA GLY A 872 26.03 5.47 -4.08
C GLY A 872 26.51 6.61 -3.18
N GLU A 873 26.57 6.37 -1.86
CA GLU A 873 26.99 7.42 -0.91
C GLU A 873 28.48 7.81 -1.09
N VAL A 874 29.28 6.88 -1.63
CA VAL A 874 30.66 7.07 -2.13
C VAL A 874 30.86 6.07 -3.28
N LEU A 875 31.47 6.50 -4.39
CA LEU A 875 31.81 5.59 -5.48
C LEU A 875 32.97 4.68 -5.06
N PRO A 876 32.94 3.37 -5.34
CA PRO A 876 34.09 2.51 -5.07
C PRO A 876 35.33 3.03 -5.80
N GLU A 877 36.49 3.06 -5.13
CA GLU A 877 37.75 3.39 -5.80
C GLU A 877 38.09 2.24 -6.75
N VAL A 878 38.27 2.58 -8.02
CA VAL A 878 38.53 1.64 -9.10
C VAL A 878 39.94 1.86 -9.64
N GLU A 879 40.74 0.79 -9.67
CA GLU A 879 42.01 0.77 -10.38
C GLU A 879 41.94 -0.20 -11.56
N TYR A 880 42.16 0.31 -12.78
CA TYR A 880 42.22 -0.52 -13.97
C TYR A 880 43.54 -1.29 -14.00
N LEU A 881 43.48 -2.59 -14.26
CA LEU A 881 44.70 -3.42 -14.32
C LEU A 881 45.67 -2.95 -15.41
N SER A 882 45.15 -2.36 -16.49
CA SER A 882 45.98 -1.77 -17.54
C SER A 882 46.77 -0.54 -17.08
N ASP A 883 46.35 0.14 -16.02
CA ASP A 883 47.11 1.24 -15.40
C ASP A 883 48.15 0.73 -14.38
N LEU A 884 48.05 -0.52 -13.94
CA LEU A 884 48.93 -1.12 -12.95
C LEU A 884 50.14 -1.82 -13.57
N ASN A 885 51.21 -1.91 -12.78
CA ASN A 885 52.38 -2.70 -13.15
C ASN A 885 52.14 -4.16 -12.73
N TRP A 886 52.08 -5.07 -13.71
CA TRP A 886 52.10 -6.51 -13.42
C TRP A 886 53.49 -6.94 -12.94
N LEU A 887 53.55 -7.96 -12.11
CA LEU A 887 54.79 -8.66 -11.74
C LEU A 887 55.37 -9.42 -12.94
N SER A 888 54.50 -10.06 -13.71
CA SER A 888 54.85 -10.77 -14.94
C SER A 888 53.63 -10.86 -15.85
N ALA A 889 53.84 -10.79 -17.16
CA ALA A 889 52.82 -11.05 -18.17
C ALA A 889 53.44 -11.85 -19.33
N SER A 890 52.77 -12.91 -19.75
CA SER A 890 53.13 -13.71 -20.92
C SER A 890 51.90 -14.04 -21.74
N SER A 891 52.08 -14.18 -23.05
CA SER A 891 51.05 -14.54 -24.02
C SER A 891 51.62 -15.55 -25.00
N GLY A 892 50.80 -16.48 -25.49
CA GLY A 892 51.23 -17.54 -26.42
C GLY A 892 51.58 -16.98 -27.80
N TRP A 893 51.06 -15.80 -28.13
CA TRP A 893 51.35 -15.03 -29.33
C TRP A 893 51.39 -13.54 -29.01
N SER A 894 52.34 -12.81 -29.60
CA SER A 894 52.64 -11.39 -29.32
C SER A 894 52.89 -11.10 -27.82
N THR A 895 52.92 -9.82 -27.43
CA THR A 895 52.99 -9.40 -26.03
C THR A 895 51.63 -8.88 -25.57
N VAL A 896 51.24 -9.17 -24.33
CA VAL A 896 50.02 -8.63 -23.69
C VAL A 896 49.94 -7.12 -23.92
N GLN A 897 48.79 -6.65 -24.39
CA GLN A 897 48.54 -5.24 -24.67
C GLN A 897 47.67 -4.63 -23.57
N LYS A 898 47.95 -3.36 -23.24
CA LYS A 898 47.15 -2.56 -22.30
C LYS A 898 46.19 -1.68 -23.10
N ASP A 899 44.92 -1.69 -22.70
CA ASP A 899 43.81 -0.91 -23.30
C ASP A 899 43.61 -1.13 -24.81
N LYS A 900 44.12 -2.27 -25.31
CA LYS A 900 44.06 -2.68 -26.71
C LYS A 900 43.98 -4.20 -26.79
N SER A 901 43.38 -4.70 -27.86
CA SER A 901 43.42 -6.12 -28.23
C SER A 901 44.86 -6.58 -28.47
N ILE A 902 45.10 -7.90 -28.51
CA ILE A 902 46.44 -8.44 -28.77
C ILE A 902 46.98 -8.08 -30.18
N GLY A 903 46.09 -7.82 -31.15
CA GLY A 903 46.39 -7.26 -32.47
C GLY A 903 46.65 -5.76 -32.50
N GLY A 904 46.42 -5.04 -31.39
CA GLY A 904 46.70 -3.60 -31.24
C GLY A 904 45.53 -2.67 -31.60
N ASN A 905 44.32 -3.21 -31.72
CA ASN A 905 43.07 -2.49 -32.00
C ASN A 905 42.34 -2.13 -30.71
N ALA A 906 41.14 -1.52 -30.81
CA ALA A 906 40.27 -1.34 -29.66
C ALA A 906 39.76 -2.71 -29.17
N ILE A 907 39.59 -2.87 -27.85
CA ILE A 907 39.02 -4.09 -27.27
C ILE A 907 37.53 -4.11 -27.61
N VAL A 908 37.10 -5.10 -28.40
CA VAL A 908 35.72 -5.23 -28.84
C VAL A 908 35.27 -6.67 -28.64
N LEU A 909 34.26 -6.86 -27.79
CA LEU A 909 33.70 -8.18 -27.48
C LEU A 909 32.29 -8.34 -28.03
N ASN A 910 31.87 -9.57 -28.26
CA ASN A 910 30.57 -9.90 -28.83
C ASN A 910 29.41 -9.70 -27.83
N ASN A 911 28.25 -9.25 -28.31
CA ASN A 911 27.00 -9.15 -27.55
C ASN A 911 25.76 -9.29 -28.48
N GLY A 912 25.50 -10.50 -28.95
CA GLY A 912 24.54 -10.78 -30.02
C GLY A 912 24.98 -10.10 -31.32
N ASP A 913 24.07 -9.34 -31.94
CA ASP A 913 24.34 -8.56 -33.16
C ASP A 913 24.93 -7.16 -32.87
N GLN A 914 25.26 -6.85 -31.62
CA GLN A 914 25.89 -5.59 -31.20
C GLN A 914 27.29 -5.86 -30.64
N GLU A 915 28.15 -4.85 -30.73
CA GLU A 915 29.52 -4.89 -30.23
C GLU A 915 29.63 -4.16 -28.88
N LEU A 916 30.35 -4.75 -27.93
CA LEU A 916 30.76 -4.09 -26.69
C LEU A 916 32.17 -3.54 -26.86
N SER A 917 32.29 -2.22 -27.00
CA SER A 917 33.59 -1.56 -27.12
C SER A 917 34.04 -1.04 -25.75
N PHE A 918 35.27 -1.38 -25.37
CA PHE A 918 35.84 -0.98 -24.08
C PHE A 918 37.06 -0.10 -24.26
N ALA A 919 37.12 1.00 -23.52
CA ALA A 919 38.27 1.90 -23.50
C ALA A 919 39.42 1.36 -22.64
N LYS A 920 39.13 0.45 -21.70
CA LYS A 920 40.08 -0.09 -20.74
C LYS A 920 40.08 -1.62 -20.76
N GLY A 921 41.24 -2.24 -20.53
CA GLY A 921 41.35 -3.70 -20.42
C GLY A 921 42.72 -4.25 -20.80
N LEU A 922 42.83 -5.58 -20.89
CA LEU A 922 44.06 -6.29 -21.28
C LEU A 922 43.79 -7.24 -22.44
N GLY A 923 44.43 -7.02 -23.58
CA GLY A 923 44.36 -7.93 -24.72
C GLY A 923 45.43 -9.01 -24.66
N THR A 924 45.03 -10.28 -24.78
CA THR A 924 45.94 -11.44 -24.64
C THR A 924 45.72 -12.49 -25.73
N HIS A 925 46.58 -13.51 -25.76
CA HIS A 925 46.38 -14.68 -26.60
C HIS A 925 46.76 -15.96 -25.86
N ALA A 926 45.95 -17.01 -25.98
CA ALA A 926 46.20 -18.27 -25.27
C ALA A 926 47.51 -18.96 -25.74
N ASN A 927 48.28 -19.62 -24.87
CA ASN A 927 48.17 -19.59 -23.41
C ASN A 927 48.78 -18.29 -22.86
N SER A 928 48.03 -17.55 -22.06
CA SER A 928 48.51 -16.33 -21.39
C SER A 928 48.42 -16.46 -19.87
N THR A 929 49.33 -15.77 -19.18
CA THR A 929 49.37 -15.67 -17.71
C THR A 929 49.81 -14.26 -17.34
N ILE A 930 49.04 -13.57 -16.51
CA ILE A 930 49.35 -12.24 -15.97
C ILE A 930 49.27 -12.29 -14.45
N LYS A 931 50.29 -11.79 -13.76
CA LYS A 931 50.36 -11.78 -12.29
C LYS A 931 50.47 -10.36 -11.77
N TYR A 932 49.63 -10.00 -10.80
CA TYR A 932 49.67 -8.71 -10.11
C TYR A 932 49.97 -8.89 -8.62
N ASP A 933 50.78 -8.00 -8.07
CA ASP A 933 50.97 -7.90 -6.62
C ASP A 933 49.77 -7.16 -6.01
N LEU A 934 49.14 -7.78 -5.02
CA LEU A 934 48.07 -7.17 -4.23
C LEU A 934 48.56 -6.81 -2.81
N THR A 935 49.82 -7.08 -2.48
CA THR A 935 50.36 -6.88 -1.13
C THR A 935 50.24 -5.43 -0.69
N GLY A 936 49.58 -5.20 0.45
CA GLY A 936 49.42 -3.86 1.04
C GLY A 936 48.38 -2.98 0.34
N ALA A 937 47.72 -3.47 -0.71
CA ALA A 937 46.62 -2.77 -1.36
C ALA A 937 45.30 -3.47 -0.97
N ASP A 938 44.43 -2.75 -0.24
CA ASP A 938 43.19 -3.26 0.37
C ASP A 938 42.06 -3.44 -0.68
N TYR A 939 42.33 -4.26 -1.71
CA TYR A 939 41.37 -4.57 -2.75
C TYR A 939 40.33 -5.58 -2.26
N GLU A 940 39.07 -5.33 -2.61
CA GLU A 940 37.95 -6.19 -2.25
C GLU A 940 37.58 -7.14 -3.40
N THR A 941 37.44 -6.61 -4.61
CA THR A 941 37.02 -7.41 -5.77
C THR A 941 37.86 -7.13 -7.02
N PHE A 942 38.00 -8.16 -7.84
CA PHE A 942 38.43 -8.04 -9.24
C PHE A 942 37.22 -8.28 -10.14
N SER A 943 37.06 -7.49 -11.20
CA SER A 943 36.03 -7.69 -12.21
C SER A 943 36.51 -7.39 -13.62
N ALA A 944 35.96 -8.09 -14.62
CA ALA A 944 36.20 -7.83 -16.04
C ALA A 944 35.05 -8.40 -16.89
N PHE A 945 34.87 -7.87 -18.11
CA PHE A 945 34.24 -8.62 -19.20
C PHE A 945 35.30 -9.50 -19.88
N ILE A 946 35.01 -10.78 -20.05
CA ILE A 946 35.90 -11.75 -20.69
C ILE A 946 35.29 -12.28 -21.98
N GLY A 947 36.10 -12.43 -23.02
CA GLY A 947 35.64 -12.90 -24.33
C GLY A 947 36.79 -13.09 -25.32
N VAL A 948 36.44 -13.62 -26.49
CA VAL A 948 37.35 -13.60 -27.65
C VAL A 948 37.19 -12.24 -28.34
N ASP A 949 38.28 -11.55 -28.64
CA ASP A 949 38.24 -10.25 -29.32
C ASP A 949 37.71 -10.39 -30.76
N LYS A 950 36.93 -9.40 -31.21
CA LYS A 950 36.26 -9.45 -32.52
C LYS A 950 37.22 -9.34 -33.71
N GLU A 951 38.49 -8.99 -33.49
CA GLU A 951 39.48 -8.85 -34.57
C GLU A 951 39.87 -10.16 -35.27
N VAL A 952 39.54 -11.32 -34.67
CA VAL A 952 39.82 -12.63 -35.27
C VAL A 952 38.83 -12.94 -36.41
N ASN A 953 39.32 -13.56 -37.50
CA ASN A 953 38.58 -13.66 -38.78
C ASN A 953 38.43 -15.08 -39.34
N GLY A 954 38.83 -16.14 -38.63
CA GLY A 954 38.92 -17.48 -39.21
C GLY A 954 37.72 -18.40 -38.97
N GLY A 955 36.64 -17.90 -38.39
CA GLY A 955 35.35 -18.59 -38.28
C GLY A 955 35.10 -19.24 -36.92
N SER A 956 33.83 -19.65 -36.70
CA SER A 956 33.21 -19.96 -35.40
C SER A 956 33.82 -21.12 -34.58
N ASN A 957 34.87 -21.79 -35.06
CA ASN A 957 35.55 -22.88 -34.37
C ASN A 957 37.05 -22.64 -34.13
N ASN A 958 37.58 -21.46 -34.46
CA ASN A 958 39.01 -21.20 -34.33
C ASN A 958 39.39 -20.70 -32.93
N GLY A 959 38.74 -19.63 -32.44
CA GLY A 959 38.92 -19.20 -31.06
C GLY A 959 38.30 -20.20 -30.07
N SER A 960 39.10 -20.75 -29.17
CA SER A 960 38.69 -21.77 -28.20
C SER A 960 39.45 -21.62 -26.89
N ILE A 961 39.06 -20.62 -26.10
CA ILE A 961 39.78 -20.23 -24.89
C ILE A 961 38.98 -20.49 -23.62
N GLN A 962 39.68 -20.62 -22.50
CA GLN A 962 39.11 -20.69 -21.16
C GLN A 962 39.83 -19.68 -20.26
N PHE A 963 39.07 -18.87 -19.54
CA PHE A 963 39.59 -17.90 -18.57
C PHE A 963 39.63 -18.51 -17.17
N LYS A 964 40.72 -18.27 -16.44
CA LYS A 964 40.86 -18.64 -15.02
C LYS A 964 41.40 -17.46 -14.23
N ILE A 965 40.89 -17.32 -13.01
CA ILE A 965 41.33 -16.32 -12.03
C ILE A 965 41.75 -17.07 -10.78
N GLU A 966 42.97 -16.83 -10.33
CA GLU A 966 43.51 -17.46 -9.12
C GLU A 966 44.05 -16.41 -8.16
N GLY A 967 43.90 -16.67 -6.86
CA GLY A 967 44.44 -15.86 -5.78
C GLY A 967 45.53 -16.61 -5.03
N VAL A 968 46.63 -15.93 -4.73
CA VAL A 968 47.70 -16.50 -3.88
C VAL A 968 47.55 -15.95 -2.46
N LYS A 969 47.42 -16.83 -1.48
CA LYS A 969 47.35 -16.48 -0.06
C LYS A 969 48.71 -16.12 0.51
N ASN A 970 48.73 -15.56 1.71
CA ASN A 970 49.97 -15.21 2.41
C ASN A 970 50.92 -16.41 2.59
N ASP A 971 50.39 -17.62 2.75
CA ASP A 971 51.12 -18.87 2.89
C ASP A 971 51.55 -19.53 1.57
N ASP A 972 51.47 -18.80 0.44
CA ASP A 972 51.76 -19.26 -0.92
C ASP A 972 50.78 -20.30 -1.49
N THR A 973 49.66 -20.59 -0.80
CA THR A 973 48.60 -21.43 -1.36
C THR A 973 47.89 -20.70 -2.50
N ILE A 974 47.75 -21.38 -3.65
CA ILE A 974 46.98 -20.90 -4.81
C ILE A 974 45.55 -21.43 -4.71
N GLU A 975 44.58 -20.54 -4.79
CA GLU A 975 43.14 -20.86 -4.81
C GLU A 975 42.53 -20.37 -6.12
N SER A 976 41.76 -21.24 -6.81
CA SER A 976 40.99 -20.83 -7.96
C SER A 976 39.77 -20.03 -7.50
N LEU A 977 39.73 -18.76 -7.85
CA LEU A 977 38.63 -17.84 -7.56
C LEU A 977 37.54 -17.90 -8.63
N TYR A 978 37.96 -18.24 -9.86
CA TYR A 978 37.08 -18.48 -11.00
C TYR A 978 37.75 -19.44 -11.98
N SER A 979 36.94 -20.33 -12.55
CA SER A 979 37.33 -21.15 -13.70
C SER A 979 36.14 -21.18 -14.66
N GLY A 980 36.27 -20.49 -15.79
CA GLY A 980 35.21 -20.37 -16.78
C GLY A 980 34.98 -21.64 -17.58
N SER A 981 33.90 -21.68 -18.35
CA SER A 981 33.72 -22.65 -19.42
C SER A 981 34.46 -22.19 -20.69
N LEU A 982 34.50 -23.07 -21.70
CA LEU A 982 34.97 -22.75 -23.03
C LEU A 982 34.25 -21.50 -23.60
N ILE A 983 35.01 -20.60 -24.22
CA ILE A 983 34.53 -19.40 -24.91
C ILE A 983 35.06 -19.41 -26.35
N ARG A 984 34.15 -19.13 -27.28
CA ARG A 984 34.38 -19.02 -28.73
C ARG A 984 34.20 -17.58 -29.22
N GLU A 985 34.67 -17.30 -30.43
CA GLU A 985 34.41 -16.02 -31.12
C GLU A 985 32.92 -15.69 -31.23
N SER A 986 32.07 -16.71 -31.41
CA SER A 986 30.62 -16.54 -31.50
C SER A 986 29.94 -16.30 -30.16
N ASP A 987 30.63 -16.53 -29.04
CA ASP A 987 30.03 -16.44 -27.71
C ASP A 987 30.04 -14.99 -27.23
N ASP A 988 28.97 -14.59 -26.56
CA ASP A 988 28.86 -13.27 -25.94
C ASP A 988 29.89 -13.08 -24.81
N ALA A 989 30.33 -11.84 -24.63
CA ALA A 989 31.18 -11.44 -23.53
C ALA A 989 30.51 -11.77 -22.18
N LYS A 990 31.26 -12.44 -21.30
CA LYS A 990 30.79 -12.80 -19.96
C LYS A 990 31.36 -11.82 -18.94
N PHE A 991 30.53 -11.28 -18.05
CA PHE A 991 31.04 -10.52 -16.91
C PHE A 991 31.48 -11.48 -15.80
N VAL A 992 32.65 -11.23 -15.22
CA VAL A 992 33.16 -11.97 -14.08
C VAL A 992 33.53 -11.01 -12.96
N LYS A 993 33.17 -11.36 -11.72
CA LYS A 993 33.55 -10.63 -10.49
C LYS A 993 33.90 -11.64 -9.40
N VAL A 994 35.06 -11.48 -8.78
CA VAL A 994 35.56 -12.36 -7.71
C VAL A 994 36.06 -11.55 -6.52
N ASN A 995 35.91 -12.09 -5.31
CA ASN A 995 36.52 -11.50 -4.11
C ASN A 995 38.04 -11.78 -4.11
N VAL A 996 38.84 -10.73 -3.98
CA VAL A 996 40.31 -10.79 -3.92
C VAL A 996 40.86 -10.30 -2.58
N LYS A 997 39.99 -10.03 -1.61
CA LYS A 997 40.36 -9.57 -0.28
C LYS A 997 41.25 -10.61 0.42
N GLY A 998 42.36 -10.15 0.96
CA GLY A 998 43.29 -10.98 1.73
C GLY A 998 44.21 -11.88 0.91
N TYR A 999 44.14 -11.82 -0.42
CA TYR A 999 45.14 -12.44 -1.31
C TYR A 999 46.29 -11.48 -1.54
N LYS A 1000 47.53 -12.00 -1.59
CA LYS A 1000 48.73 -11.20 -1.86
C LYS A 1000 49.06 -11.07 -3.34
N GLN A 1001 48.51 -11.94 -4.19
CA GLN A 1001 48.72 -11.89 -5.64
C GLN A 1001 47.47 -12.37 -6.37
N LEU A 1002 47.17 -11.72 -7.50
CA LEU A 1002 46.15 -12.10 -8.47
C LEU A 1002 46.83 -12.71 -9.70
N ILE A 1003 46.32 -13.84 -10.18
CA ILE A 1003 46.77 -14.51 -11.41
C ILE A 1003 45.59 -14.58 -12.38
N LEU A 1004 45.80 -14.11 -13.60
CA LEU A 1004 44.85 -14.14 -14.70
C LEU A 1004 45.42 -15.03 -15.80
N ASP A 1005 44.72 -16.12 -16.12
CA ASP A 1005 45.13 -17.08 -17.14
C ASP A 1005 44.09 -17.20 -18.26
N VAL A 1006 44.58 -17.30 -19.49
CA VAL A 1006 43.79 -17.72 -20.65
C VAL A 1006 44.43 -18.96 -21.24
N THR A 1007 43.68 -20.06 -21.33
CA THR A 1007 44.19 -21.35 -21.81
C THR A 1007 43.47 -21.85 -23.05
N ASP A 1008 44.20 -22.47 -23.98
CA ASP A 1008 43.64 -23.23 -25.11
C ASP A 1008 42.80 -24.42 -24.59
N SER A 1009 41.61 -24.58 -25.15
CA SER A 1009 40.62 -25.57 -24.76
C SER A 1009 40.47 -26.73 -25.75
N GLY A 1010 41.46 -26.98 -26.60
CA GLY A 1010 41.68 -28.30 -27.20
C GLY A 1010 41.61 -28.38 -28.74
N ASN A 1011 41.62 -27.25 -29.45
CA ASN A 1011 41.74 -27.19 -30.91
C ASN A 1011 43.09 -26.59 -31.38
N GLY A 1012 43.97 -26.19 -30.45
CA GLY A 1012 45.22 -25.50 -30.72
C GLY A 1012 45.03 -23.99 -30.72
N ASN A 1013 46.10 -23.24 -30.47
CA ASN A 1013 46.01 -21.81 -30.17
C ASN A 1013 45.85 -20.87 -31.37
N SER A 1014 45.20 -21.28 -32.46
CA SER A 1014 45.02 -20.40 -33.61
C SER A 1014 43.86 -19.44 -33.36
N GLU A 1015 44.09 -18.13 -33.38
CA GLU A 1015 43.05 -17.10 -33.18
C GLU A 1015 42.43 -17.09 -31.77
N ASP A 1016 43.19 -17.55 -30.78
CA ASP A 1016 42.82 -17.55 -29.36
C ASP A 1016 43.05 -16.18 -28.69
N HIS A 1017 42.57 -15.10 -29.33
CA HIS A 1017 42.72 -13.72 -28.85
C HIS A 1017 41.74 -13.47 -27.71
N GLY A 1018 42.18 -13.67 -26.47
CA GLY A 1018 41.35 -13.54 -25.28
C GLY A 1018 41.57 -12.22 -24.55
N ASP A 1019 40.49 -11.51 -24.27
CA ASP A 1019 40.52 -10.17 -23.72
C ASP A 1019 39.88 -10.09 -22.34
N TRP A 1020 40.56 -9.39 -21.43
CA TRP A 1020 40.05 -8.98 -20.12
C TRP A 1020 39.62 -7.51 -20.21
N ALA A 1021 38.44 -7.27 -20.77
CA ALA A 1021 37.89 -5.95 -21.00
C ALA A 1021 37.31 -5.33 -19.71
N ASP A 1022 37.43 -4.00 -19.55
CA ASP A 1022 37.09 -3.28 -18.31
C ASP A 1022 37.71 -3.90 -17.03
N ALA A 1023 38.86 -4.56 -17.18
CA ALA A 1023 39.51 -5.28 -16.10
C ALA A 1023 39.98 -4.32 -14.99
N LYS A 1024 39.36 -4.44 -13.82
CA LYS A 1024 39.55 -3.51 -12.71
C LYS A 1024 39.51 -4.19 -11.35
N LEU A 1025 40.24 -3.60 -10.42
CA LEU A 1025 40.20 -3.89 -8.99
C LEU A 1025 39.40 -2.80 -8.28
N THR A 1026 38.52 -3.19 -7.36
CA THR A 1026 37.78 -2.25 -6.52
C THR A 1026 38.32 -2.30 -5.10
N LYS A 1027 38.65 -1.17 -4.50
CA LYS A 1027 38.85 -1.08 -3.05
C LYS A 1027 37.51 -0.76 -2.40
N MET A 1028 37.27 -1.33 -1.22
CA MET A 1028 36.34 -0.68 -0.31
C MET A 1028 37.00 0.64 0.11
N THR A 1029 36.34 1.76 -0.12
CA THR A 1029 36.76 3.01 0.50
C THR A 1029 36.66 2.82 2.01
N VAL A 1030 37.80 2.64 2.66
CA VAL A 1030 37.91 2.88 4.10
C VAL A 1030 37.39 4.29 4.30
N GLU A 1031 36.40 4.39 5.18
CA GLU A 1031 35.73 5.61 5.53
C GLU A 1031 36.70 6.78 5.68
N ALA A 1032 36.59 7.73 4.75
CA ALA A 1032 36.31 9.08 5.18
C ALA A 1032 34.79 9.32 5.06
N ILE A 1033 33.97 8.47 5.71
CA ILE A 1033 32.69 8.96 6.20
C ILE A 1033 33.08 10.05 7.17
N SER A 1034 32.79 11.30 6.84
CA SER A 1034 32.91 12.36 7.81
C SER A 1034 31.81 12.13 8.83
N TYR A 1035 32.08 11.30 9.85
CA TYR A 1035 31.23 11.13 11.02
C TYR A 1035 30.92 12.49 11.64
N LYS A 1036 31.88 13.42 11.53
CA LYS A 1036 31.73 14.85 11.78
C LYS A 1036 30.63 15.50 10.91
N ALA A 1037 30.57 15.29 9.60
CA ALA A 1037 29.53 15.84 8.74
C ALA A 1037 28.13 15.28 9.04
N ASN A 1038 28.03 13.99 9.39
CA ASN A 1038 26.76 13.40 9.83
C ASN A 1038 26.29 14.02 11.15
N LEU A 1039 27.20 14.20 12.11
CA LEU A 1039 26.89 14.86 13.36
C LEU A 1039 26.51 16.33 13.13
N VAL A 1040 27.20 17.06 12.24
CA VAL A 1040 26.86 18.45 11.84
C VAL A 1040 25.45 18.53 11.24
N ALA A 1041 25.08 17.61 10.35
CA ALA A 1041 23.75 17.58 9.76
C ALA A 1041 22.66 17.28 10.81
N LEU A 1042 22.95 16.35 11.74
CA LEU A 1042 22.03 16.01 12.82
C LEU A 1042 21.89 17.16 13.84
N ILE A 1043 22.97 17.88 14.13
CA ILE A 1043 22.95 19.12 14.93
C ILE A 1043 22.02 20.15 14.27
N ALA A 1044 22.16 20.40 12.97
CA ALA A 1044 21.32 21.36 12.25
C ALA A 1044 19.83 20.98 12.30
N ASN A 1045 19.50 19.69 12.15
CA ASN A 1045 18.12 19.19 12.28
C ASN A 1045 17.58 19.37 13.70
N ALA A 1046 18.34 18.90 14.70
CA ALA A 1046 17.96 19.00 16.10
C ALA A 1046 17.77 20.47 16.52
N GLN A 1047 18.63 21.38 16.04
CA GLN A 1047 18.52 22.82 16.26
C GLN A 1047 17.26 23.40 15.60
N ALA A 1048 16.94 23.02 14.36
CA ALA A 1048 15.71 23.47 13.71
C ALA A 1048 14.44 23.01 14.44
N GLN A 1049 14.41 21.76 14.94
CA GLN A 1049 13.31 21.24 15.76
C GLN A 1049 13.22 21.94 17.12
N TYR A 1050 14.37 22.24 17.72
CA TYR A 1050 14.46 23.03 18.94
C TYR A 1050 13.90 24.45 18.72
N ASP A 1051 14.25 25.13 17.62
CA ASP A 1051 13.89 26.52 17.37
C ASP A 1051 12.37 26.70 17.18
N VAL A 1052 11.71 25.78 16.47
CA VAL A 1052 10.26 25.85 16.21
C VAL A 1052 9.38 25.34 17.36
N ALA A 1053 9.96 24.66 18.34
CA ALA A 1053 9.20 24.09 19.44
C ALA A 1053 8.70 25.14 20.44
N VAL A 1054 7.38 25.22 20.62
CA VAL A 1054 6.74 26.11 21.60
C VAL A 1054 6.70 25.44 22.98
N VAL A 1055 7.31 26.10 23.96
CA VAL A 1055 7.28 25.65 25.36
C VAL A 1055 5.97 26.07 26.00
N GLY A 1056 5.29 25.15 26.66
CA GLY A 1056 4.08 25.45 27.43
C GLY A 1056 3.33 24.20 27.83
N THR A 1057 2.21 24.37 28.52
CA THR A 1057 1.41 23.28 29.12
C THR A 1057 0.23 22.82 28.26
N ALA A 1058 -0.02 23.48 27.13
CA ALA A 1058 -1.09 23.11 26.21
C ALA A 1058 -0.77 21.83 25.43
N VAL A 1059 -1.81 21.06 25.08
CA VAL A 1059 -1.68 19.89 24.21
C VAL A 1059 -1.01 20.31 22.90
N GLY A 1060 0.09 19.64 22.56
CA GLY A 1060 0.90 19.97 21.40
C GLY A 1060 2.11 20.89 21.66
N ASN A 1061 2.26 21.44 22.88
CA ASN A 1061 3.49 22.11 23.30
C ASN A 1061 4.50 21.11 23.89
N TYR A 1062 5.75 21.55 24.04
CA TYR A 1062 6.82 20.73 24.59
C TYR A 1062 7.16 21.16 26.02
N PRO A 1063 7.40 20.20 26.93
CA PRO A 1063 7.92 20.50 28.26
C PRO A 1063 9.25 21.27 28.16
N ALA A 1064 9.43 22.29 29.01
CA ALA A 1064 10.67 23.06 29.04
C ALA A 1064 11.91 22.17 29.29
N SER A 1065 11.73 21.07 30.04
CA SER A 1065 12.77 20.09 30.34
C SER A 1065 13.23 19.30 29.13
N SER A 1066 12.32 18.89 28.25
CA SER A 1066 12.69 18.14 27.06
C SER A 1066 13.39 19.03 26.04
N LYS A 1067 12.93 20.28 25.90
CA LYS A 1067 13.59 21.29 25.06
C LYS A 1067 15.02 21.57 25.57
N LEU A 1068 15.23 21.59 26.89
CA LEU A 1068 16.56 21.75 27.47
C LEU A 1068 17.47 20.53 27.26
N ILE A 1069 16.94 19.31 27.41
CA ILE A 1069 17.71 18.07 27.14
C ILE A 1069 18.18 18.03 25.71
N LEU A 1070 17.31 18.43 24.76
CA LEU A 1070 17.68 18.51 23.36
C LEU A 1070 18.77 19.57 23.13
N LEU A 1071 18.63 20.78 23.72
CA LEU A 1071 19.66 21.82 23.59
C LEU A 1071 21.02 21.37 24.14
N ALA A 1072 21.02 20.67 25.27
CA ALA A 1072 22.25 20.17 25.89
C ALA A 1072 22.93 19.11 25.01
N ALA A 1073 22.14 18.19 24.42
CA ALA A 1073 22.66 17.22 23.47
C ALA A 1073 23.19 17.90 22.19
N ILE A 1074 22.49 18.93 21.68
CA ILE A 1074 22.97 19.73 20.55
C ILE A 1074 24.30 20.40 20.86
N ALA A 1075 24.42 21.03 22.04
CA ALA A 1075 25.64 21.70 22.46
C ALA A 1075 26.83 20.73 22.64
N HIS A 1076 26.60 19.54 23.18
CA HIS A 1076 27.63 18.52 23.36
C HIS A 1076 28.10 17.95 22.01
N ALA A 1077 27.15 17.67 21.11
CA ALA A 1077 27.46 17.30 19.74
C ALA A 1077 28.26 18.40 19.02
N GLN A 1078 27.90 19.67 19.19
CA GLN A 1078 28.62 20.80 18.60
C GLN A 1078 30.04 20.94 19.17
N GLN A 1079 30.24 20.73 20.48
CA GLN A 1079 31.57 20.71 21.09
C GLN A 1079 32.46 19.60 20.52
N LEU A 1080 31.91 18.41 20.25
CA LEU A 1080 32.66 17.32 19.64
C LEU A 1080 33.01 17.64 18.17
N VAL A 1081 32.11 18.30 17.44
CA VAL A 1081 32.37 18.82 16.08
C VAL A 1081 33.50 19.86 16.10
N ASP A 1082 33.55 20.72 17.11
CA ASP A 1082 34.55 21.78 17.21
C ASP A 1082 35.93 21.25 17.67
N LEU A 1083 35.99 20.02 18.21
CA LEU A 1083 37.23 19.32 18.54
C LEU A 1083 37.90 18.74 17.28
N ASN A 1084 39.13 19.18 16.98
CA ASN A 1084 39.91 18.65 15.84
C ASN A 1084 40.67 17.34 16.15
N THR A 1085 40.52 16.79 17.35
CA THR A 1085 41.20 15.55 17.80
C THR A 1085 40.24 14.37 18.05
N ALA A 1086 38.94 14.56 17.84
CA ALA A 1086 37.93 13.52 18.09
C ALA A 1086 38.01 12.37 17.07
N THR A 1087 37.86 11.15 17.56
CA THR A 1087 37.89 9.92 16.78
C THR A 1087 36.54 9.61 16.14
N ASN A 1088 36.52 8.79 15.09
CA ASN A 1088 35.29 8.36 14.42
C ASN A 1088 34.30 7.66 15.37
N GLN A 1089 34.82 6.87 16.32
CA GLN A 1089 34.01 6.18 17.33
C GLN A 1089 33.33 7.16 18.30
N GLU A 1090 33.98 8.28 18.61
CA GLU A 1090 33.37 9.34 19.44
C GLU A 1090 32.28 10.07 18.65
N PHE A 1091 32.50 10.40 17.38
CA PHE A 1091 31.47 11.01 16.53
C PHE A 1091 30.26 10.10 16.32
N GLU A 1092 30.47 8.79 16.17
CA GLU A 1092 29.40 7.80 16.04
C GLU A 1092 28.59 7.67 17.34
N ALA A 1093 29.26 7.54 18.48
CA ALA A 1093 28.62 7.49 19.79
C ALA A 1093 27.79 8.76 20.06
N GLU A 1094 28.33 9.92 19.67
CA GLU A 1094 27.66 11.21 19.83
C GLU A 1094 26.49 11.39 18.87
N THR A 1095 26.60 10.88 17.64
CA THR A 1095 25.48 10.85 16.70
C THR A 1095 24.32 10.02 17.26
N ALA A 1096 24.61 8.86 17.85
CA ALA A 1096 23.59 8.03 18.50
C ALA A 1096 22.98 8.72 19.73
N ALA A 1097 23.78 9.42 20.52
CA ALA A 1097 23.34 10.16 21.70
C ALA A 1097 22.41 11.34 21.32
N LEU A 1098 22.80 12.18 20.36
CA LEU A 1098 22.00 13.30 19.88
C LEU A 1098 20.70 12.83 19.23
N ASN A 1099 20.75 11.75 18.45
CA ASN A 1099 19.55 11.18 17.82
C ASN A 1099 18.57 10.64 18.87
N THR A 1100 19.08 9.99 19.92
CA THR A 1100 18.27 9.52 21.06
C THR A 1100 17.64 10.70 21.82
N ALA A 1101 18.38 11.78 22.02
CA ALA A 1101 17.87 13.00 22.66
C ALA A 1101 16.77 13.67 21.82
N LEU A 1102 16.94 13.74 20.50
CA LEU A 1102 15.97 14.29 19.57
C LEU A 1102 14.68 13.45 19.53
N GLN A 1103 14.78 12.12 19.46
CA GLN A 1103 13.62 11.22 19.52
C GLN A 1103 12.88 11.34 20.85
N THR A 1104 13.61 11.40 21.95
CA THR A 1104 13.05 11.60 23.29
C THR A 1104 12.33 12.95 23.39
N PHE A 1105 12.93 14.01 22.85
CA PHE A 1105 12.32 15.33 22.77
C PHE A 1105 10.99 15.30 22.02
N VAL A 1106 10.95 14.71 20.82
CA VAL A 1106 9.73 14.60 20.02
C VAL A 1106 8.63 13.83 20.75
N ALA A 1107 8.99 12.75 21.45
CA ALA A 1107 8.06 11.92 22.22
C ALA A 1107 7.47 12.60 23.47
N THR A 1108 8.09 13.70 23.95
CA THR A 1108 7.63 14.41 25.15
C THR A 1108 6.52 15.44 24.90
N LYS A 1109 6.07 15.60 23.66
CA LYS A 1109 4.98 16.51 23.29
C LYS A 1109 3.74 16.23 24.15
N ILE A 1110 3.23 17.23 24.85
CA ILE A 1110 2.25 17.05 25.94
C ILE A 1110 0.93 16.47 25.41
N GLY A 1111 0.50 15.35 26.00
CA GLY A 1111 -0.85 14.78 25.94
C GLY A 1111 -1.59 14.94 27.29
N GLN A 1112 -2.88 14.60 27.36
CA GLN A 1112 -3.75 14.96 28.51
C GLN A 1112 -3.43 14.21 29.85
N GLY A 1113 -2.90 14.93 30.85
CA GLY A 1113 -3.22 14.91 32.30
C GLY A 1113 -2.79 13.74 33.23
N ASN A 1114 -1.59 13.76 33.84
CA ASN A 1114 -1.21 12.82 34.92
C ASN A 1114 -0.18 13.39 35.95
N VAL A 1115 -0.54 13.46 37.24
CA VAL A 1115 0.31 13.91 38.38
C VAL A 1115 1.58 13.06 38.55
N GLN A 1116 1.51 11.74 38.25
CA GLN A 1116 2.67 10.85 38.35
C GLN A 1116 3.74 11.20 37.31
N GLN A 1117 3.32 11.69 36.15
CA GLN A 1117 4.22 12.14 35.09
C GLN A 1117 4.95 13.43 35.50
N ALA A 1118 4.26 14.38 36.12
CA ALA A 1118 4.86 15.61 36.64
C ALA A 1118 5.90 15.35 37.76
N LYS A 1119 5.67 14.35 38.63
CA LYS A 1119 6.70 13.92 39.61
C LYS A 1119 7.93 13.34 38.92
N THR A 1120 7.75 12.47 37.93
CA THR A 1120 8.86 11.92 37.15
C THR A 1120 9.67 13.02 36.45
N THR A 1121 8.99 14.04 35.91
CA THR A 1121 9.63 15.21 35.29
C THR A 1121 10.43 16.03 36.29
N LEU A 1122 9.86 16.38 37.45
CA LEU A 1122 10.57 17.13 38.51
C LEU A 1122 11.81 16.37 39.02
N GLN A 1123 11.69 15.05 39.22
CA GLN A 1123 12.80 14.20 39.65
C GLN A 1123 13.97 14.16 38.66
N ALA A 1124 13.67 14.15 37.36
CA ALA A 1124 14.69 14.20 36.32
C ALA A 1124 15.46 15.52 36.33
N VAL A 1125 14.77 16.66 36.45
CA VAL A 1125 15.40 17.99 36.53
C VAL A 1125 16.26 18.10 37.81
N MET A 1126 15.78 17.59 38.94
CA MET A 1126 16.55 17.53 40.19
C MET A 1126 17.83 16.73 40.07
N THR A 1127 17.78 15.59 39.37
CA THR A 1127 18.95 14.73 39.15
C THR A 1127 20.03 15.42 38.32
N VAL A 1128 19.62 16.11 37.24
CA VAL A 1128 20.54 16.87 36.38
C VAL A 1128 21.12 18.07 37.12
N ALA A 1129 20.28 18.87 37.79
CA ALA A 1129 20.74 20.03 38.55
C ALA A 1129 21.73 19.65 39.65
N GLN A 1130 21.50 18.54 40.36
CA GLN A 1130 22.43 18.02 41.35
C GLN A 1130 23.76 17.58 40.72
N SER A 1131 23.73 16.88 39.59
CA SER A 1131 24.96 16.46 38.88
C SER A 1131 25.80 17.63 38.36
N VAL A 1132 25.15 18.70 37.88
CA VAL A 1132 25.84 19.94 37.46
C VAL A 1132 26.42 20.66 38.66
N TYR A 1133 25.63 20.81 39.72
CA TYR A 1133 26.09 21.39 40.98
C TYR A 1133 27.31 20.65 41.56
N ASP A 1134 27.31 19.32 41.55
CA ASP A 1134 28.39 18.50 42.11
C ASP A 1134 29.70 18.63 41.32
N ARG A 1135 29.62 18.79 39.99
CA ARG A 1135 30.79 18.89 39.09
C ARG A 1135 31.34 20.31 38.92
N ALA A 1136 30.52 21.33 39.15
CA ALA A 1136 30.93 22.70 38.93
C ALA A 1136 32.00 23.15 39.94
N VAL A 1137 33.03 23.83 39.43
CA VAL A 1137 34.08 24.48 40.23
C VAL A 1137 33.87 25.99 40.09
N GLU A 1138 33.74 26.69 41.22
CA GLU A 1138 33.65 28.15 41.23
C GLU A 1138 35.05 28.77 41.29
N GLY A 1139 35.25 29.86 40.56
CA GLY A 1139 36.52 30.57 40.53
C GLY A 1139 36.51 31.76 39.58
N THR A 1140 37.67 32.10 39.03
CA THR A 1140 37.89 33.30 38.20
C THR A 1140 38.44 33.00 36.81
N HIS A 1141 38.68 31.73 36.47
CA HIS A 1141 39.30 31.33 35.21
C HIS A 1141 38.27 30.88 34.17
N VAL A 1142 38.62 30.97 32.88
CA VAL A 1142 37.79 30.49 31.77
C VAL A 1142 37.49 29.01 31.94
N GLY A 1143 36.21 28.64 31.88
CA GLY A 1143 35.72 27.29 32.18
C GLY A 1143 35.32 27.04 33.65
N GLU A 1144 35.62 27.95 34.57
CA GLU A 1144 35.05 27.96 35.94
C GLU A 1144 33.75 28.78 35.99
N PHE A 1145 32.95 28.57 37.04
CA PHE A 1145 31.72 29.32 37.28
C PHE A 1145 31.97 30.50 38.23
N GLN A 1146 31.25 31.62 38.06
CA GLN A 1146 31.40 32.77 38.95
C GLN A 1146 31.19 32.36 40.42
N ILE A 1147 32.01 32.94 41.30
CA ILE A 1147 31.92 32.75 42.75
C ILE A 1147 30.49 33.08 43.24
N ASP A 1148 29.96 32.23 44.12
CA ASP A 1148 28.61 32.25 44.72
C ASP A 1148 27.44 31.77 43.83
N SER A 1149 27.69 31.45 42.55
CA SER A 1149 26.66 30.89 41.65
C SER A 1149 26.10 29.54 42.13
N LYS A 1150 26.92 28.69 42.77
CA LYS A 1150 26.53 27.37 43.27
C LYS A 1150 25.53 27.47 44.40
N ALA A 1151 25.67 28.47 45.27
CA ALA A 1151 24.76 28.67 46.40
C ALA A 1151 23.31 28.90 45.93
N VAL A 1152 23.14 29.64 44.82
CA VAL A 1152 21.83 29.92 44.21
C VAL A 1152 21.20 28.66 43.62
N LEU A 1153 21.98 27.85 42.91
CA LEU A 1153 21.50 26.58 42.35
C LEU A 1153 21.12 25.57 43.45
N LEU A 1154 21.92 25.51 44.53
CA LEU A 1154 21.65 24.62 45.66
C LEU A 1154 20.30 24.94 46.35
N LEU A 1155 19.96 26.22 46.49
CA LEU A 1155 18.68 26.65 47.08
C LEU A 1155 17.50 26.16 46.23
N ALA A 1156 17.57 26.34 44.91
CA ALA A 1156 16.52 25.87 44.00
C ALA A 1156 16.37 24.33 44.02
N ILE A 1157 17.48 23.59 44.13
CA ILE A 1157 17.46 22.12 44.27
C ILE A 1157 16.76 21.72 45.57
N ASN A 1158 17.00 22.41 46.67
CA ASN A 1158 16.36 22.12 47.95
C ASN A 1158 14.85 22.41 47.95
N ASP A 1159 14.42 23.49 47.28
CA ASP A 1159 13.01 23.82 47.11
C ASP A 1159 12.27 22.78 46.23
N ALA A 1160 12.91 22.33 45.15
CA ALA A 1160 12.38 21.26 44.30
C ALA A 1160 12.26 19.91 45.03
N ASN A 1161 13.27 19.54 45.83
CA ASN A 1161 13.20 18.36 46.71
C ASN A 1161 12.01 18.42 47.68
N SER A 1162 11.75 19.60 48.24
CA SER A 1162 10.65 19.84 49.17
C SER A 1162 9.29 19.70 48.47
N MET A 1163 9.14 20.22 47.25
CA MET A 1163 7.91 20.07 46.45
C MET A 1163 7.69 18.63 45.98
N TYR A 1164 8.74 17.94 45.52
CA TYR A 1164 8.65 16.54 45.09
C TYR A 1164 8.14 15.61 46.20
N SER A 1165 8.60 15.85 47.42
CA SER A 1165 8.24 15.07 48.61
C SER A 1165 6.86 15.39 49.18
N ASN A 1166 6.16 16.41 48.66
CA ASN A 1166 4.83 16.80 49.13
C ASN A 1166 3.76 15.79 48.64
N PRO A 1167 3.02 15.13 49.56
CA PRO A 1167 2.05 14.10 49.21
C PRO A 1167 0.73 14.65 48.63
N VAL A 1168 0.49 15.97 48.73
CA VAL A 1168 -0.72 16.63 48.19
C VAL A 1168 -0.42 17.61 47.05
N ALA A 1169 0.81 17.62 46.54
CA ALA A 1169 1.18 18.51 45.44
C ALA A 1169 0.35 18.22 44.19
N THR A 1170 -0.24 19.27 43.61
CA THR A 1170 -0.96 19.17 42.34
C THR A 1170 0.01 19.04 41.18
N GLN A 1171 -0.48 18.55 40.04
CA GLN A 1171 0.31 18.48 38.79
C GLN A 1171 0.93 19.85 38.46
N GLU A 1172 0.13 20.91 38.52
CA GLU A 1172 0.54 22.29 38.23
C GLU A 1172 1.63 22.79 39.20
N GLN A 1173 1.55 22.44 40.49
CA GLN A 1173 2.57 22.80 41.48
C GLN A 1173 3.90 22.07 41.27
N LEU A 1174 3.85 20.81 40.85
CA LEU A 1174 5.04 20.01 40.54
C LEU A 1174 5.72 20.49 39.26
N GLU A 1175 4.92 20.88 38.26
CA GLU A 1175 5.40 21.43 36.98
C GLU A 1175 6.00 22.82 37.16
N GLU A 1176 5.38 23.69 37.97
CA GLU A 1176 5.93 25.00 38.28
C GLU A 1176 7.25 24.89 39.05
N SER A 1177 7.34 23.97 40.01
CA SER A 1177 8.60 23.70 40.72
C SER A 1177 9.70 23.16 39.79
N ALA A 1178 9.34 22.40 38.75
CA ALA A 1178 10.31 21.93 37.76
C ALA A 1178 10.80 23.10 36.88
N ASN A 1179 9.91 24.02 36.50
CA ASN A 1179 10.27 25.22 35.74
C ASN A 1179 11.20 26.14 36.52
N VAL A 1180 10.93 26.39 37.80
CA VAL A 1180 11.77 27.24 38.66
C VAL A 1180 13.17 26.66 38.81
N LEU A 1181 13.29 25.36 39.09
CA LEU A 1181 14.60 24.69 39.17
C LEU A 1181 15.35 24.75 37.82
N ASN A 1182 14.62 24.60 36.71
CA ASN A 1182 15.20 24.65 35.37
C ASN A 1182 15.74 26.03 35.00
N GLN A 1183 15.03 27.10 35.38
CA GLN A 1183 15.49 28.48 35.21
C GLN A 1183 16.73 28.76 36.06
N ALA A 1184 16.77 28.29 37.31
CA ALA A 1184 17.95 28.42 38.17
C ALA A 1184 19.18 27.71 37.58
N LEU A 1185 18.99 26.52 36.98
CA LEU A 1185 20.05 25.78 36.30
C LEU A 1185 20.56 26.49 35.03
N GLN A 1186 19.66 27.06 34.23
CA GLN A 1186 20.04 27.85 33.04
C GLN A 1186 20.84 29.10 33.43
N HIS A 1187 20.38 29.81 34.46
CA HIS A 1187 21.09 30.98 34.96
C HIS A 1187 22.47 30.61 35.50
N PHE A 1188 22.58 29.50 36.25
CA PHE A 1188 23.86 28.96 36.71
C PHE A 1188 24.82 28.66 35.55
N ASN A 1189 24.33 28.02 34.48
CA ASN A 1189 25.15 27.69 33.30
C ASN A 1189 25.66 28.93 32.54
N GLN A 1190 24.95 30.06 32.63
CA GLN A 1190 25.38 31.34 32.06
C GLN A 1190 26.46 32.04 32.89
N GLN A 1191 26.69 31.62 34.13
CA GLN A 1191 27.76 32.16 34.99
C GLN A 1191 29.14 31.54 34.69
N MET A 1192 29.28 30.77 33.61
CA MET A 1192 30.56 30.22 33.18
C MET A 1192 31.41 31.31 32.51
N ILE A 1193 32.65 31.47 32.95
CA ILE A 1193 33.57 32.51 32.44
C ILE A 1193 34.09 32.09 31.06
N ARG A 1194 33.97 32.96 30.04
CA ARG A 1194 34.20 32.62 28.61
C ARG A 1194 35.06 33.59 27.78
N ASP A 1195 35.51 34.71 28.33
CA ASP A 1195 36.26 35.71 27.56
C ASP A 1195 37.78 35.60 27.80
N TYR A 1196 38.58 35.68 26.73
CA TYR A 1196 40.05 35.79 26.77
C TYR A 1196 40.44 37.28 26.84
N GLU A 1197 41.27 37.68 27.81
CA GLU A 1197 41.40 39.11 28.22
C GLU A 1197 42.24 40.03 27.29
N SER A 1198 43.01 39.54 26.30
CA SER A 1198 43.57 40.42 25.25
C SER A 1198 43.96 39.68 23.96
N GLY A 1199 43.45 40.10 22.80
CA GLY A 1199 43.77 39.52 21.48
C GLY A 1199 44.88 40.22 20.68
N ASP A 1200 45.31 41.41 21.11
CA ASP A 1200 46.39 42.18 20.49
C ASP A 1200 47.71 41.81 21.18
N VAL A 1201 48.33 40.73 20.70
CA VAL A 1201 49.51 40.09 21.30
C VAL A 1201 50.78 40.89 20.98
N ASN A 1202 50.78 41.60 19.87
CA ASN A 1202 51.92 42.38 19.40
C ASN A 1202 51.89 43.87 19.86
N GLU A 1203 50.79 44.29 20.49
CA GLU A 1203 50.51 45.64 21.01
C GLU A 1203 50.51 46.75 19.95
N ASP A 1204 50.16 46.44 18.69
CA ASP A 1204 50.09 47.39 17.59
C ASP A 1204 48.73 48.13 17.50
N GLY A 1205 47.78 47.77 18.35
CA GLY A 1205 46.45 48.35 18.43
C GLY A 1205 45.42 47.72 17.49
N SER A 1206 45.77 46.63 16.81
CA SER A 1206 44.92 45.84 15.92
C SER A 1206 44.97 44.36 16.32
N ILE A 1207 43.93 43.59 16.00
CA ILE A 1207 43.96 42.12 16.14
C ILE A 1207 43.94 41.55 14.74
N ASP A 1208 45.11 41.16 14.24
CA ASP A 1208 45.24 40.66 12.88
C ASP A 1208 46.22 39.47 12.77
N ILE A 1209 46.50 39.06 11.54
CA ILE A 1209 47.37 37.91 11.27
C ILE A 1209 48.79 38.09 11.87
N GLY A 1210 49.19 39.32 12.16
CA GLY A 1210 50.41 39.65 12.90
C GLY A 1210 50.41 39.09 14.32
N ASP A 1211 49.30 39.19 15.05
CA ASP A 1211 49.13 38.64 16.40
C ASP A 1211 49.14 37.11 16.39
N LEU A 1212 48.41 36.52 15.42
CA LEU A 1212 48.44 35.08 15.22
C LEU A 1212 49.86 34.59 14.90
N GLY A 1213 50.61 35.40 14.15
CA GLY A 1213 52.03 35.17 13.87
C GLY A 1213 52.90 35.20 15.12
N GLN A 1214 52.65 36.10 16.07
CA GLN A 1214 53.40 36.16 17.34
C GLN A 1214 53.13 34.94 18.24
N VAL A 1215 51.87 34.50 18.32
CA VAL A 1215 51.53 33.28 19.07
C VAL A 1215 52.15 32.05 18.40
N ALA A 1216 52.09 31.95 17.06
CA ALA A 1216 52.72 30.87 16.32
C ALA A 1216 54.25 30.82 16.50
N LEU A 1217 54.90 31.98 16.57
CA LEU A 1217 56.35 32.10 16.75
C LEU A 1217 56.81 31.53 18.10
N HIS A 1218 55.94 31.53 19.11
CA HIS A 1218 56.25 31.10 20.47
C HIS A 1218 55.54 29.82 20.88
N TYR A 1219 54.88 29.15 19.93
CA TYR A 1219 54.21 27.88 20.10
C TYR A 1219 55.12 26.79 20.71
N GLY A 1220 54.59 26.10 21.72
CA GLY A 1220 55.26 25.02 22.44
C GLY A 1220 56.10 25.48 23.65
N LYS A 1221 56.17 26.78 23.93
CA LYS A 1221 56.89 27.32 25.09
C LYS A 1221 55.97 27.40 26.33
N ASN A 1222 56.54 27.44 27.52
CA ASN A 1222 55.79 27.45 28.78
C ASN A 1222 56.56 28.20 29.89
N THR A 1223 55.96 28.34 31.07
CA THR A 1223 56.54 29.05 32.24
C THR A 1223 57.95 28.64 32.66
N THR A 1224 58.44 27.46 32.23
CA THR A 1224 59.82 27.01 32.51
C THR A 1224 60.84 27.40 31.42
N SER A 1225 60.38 27.95 30.28
CA SER A 1225 61.24 28.43 29.20
C SER A 1225 62.07 29.65 29.65
N THR A 1226 63.37 29.66 29.34
CA THR A 1226 64.31 30.68 29.84
C THR A 1226 63.99 32.10 29.39
N ASP A 1227 63.21 32.24 28.32
CA ASP A 1227 62.75 33.48 27.70
C ASP A 1227 61.27 33.81 28.00
N TRP A 1228 60.63 33.11 28.97
CA TRP A 1228 59.18 33.17 29.19
C TRP A 1228 58.66 34.59 29.42
N ASN A 1229 59.38 35.38 30.21
CA ASN A 1229 58.97 36.75 30.52
C ASN A 1229 58.90 37.68 29.29
N LEU A 1230 59.53 37.33 28.17
CA LEU A 1230 59.50 38.11 26.92
C LEU A 1230 58.33 37.74 26.01
N MET A 1231 57.75 36.56 26.19
CA MET A 1231 56.76 35.98 25.29
C MET A 1231 55.46 35.54 25.98
N LYS A 1232 55.36 35.73 27.30
CA LYS A 1232 54.16 35.41 28.10
C LYS A 1232 52.88 36.11 27.62
N ASN A 1233 53.00 37.17 26.81
CA ASN A 1233 51.84 37.84 26.22
C ASN A 1233 51.19 37.01 25.11
N ALA A 1234 51.88 36.00 24.57
CA ALA A 1234 51.34 35.04 23.61
C ALA A 1234 50.60 33.85 24.26
N ASP A 1235 50.62 33.76 25.60
CA ASP A 1235 49.78 32.86 26.39
C ASP A 1235 48.48 33.61 26.71
N CYS A 1236 47.58 33.60 25.74
CA CYS A 1236 46.37 34.41 25.70
C CYS A 1236 45.28 33.88 26.64
N ASN A 1237 45.38 32.61 27.04
CA ASN A 1237 44.50 31.98 28.02
C ASN A 1237 45.08 31.95 29.44
N HIS A 1238 46.33 32.38 29.61
CA HIS A 1238 47.09 32.45 30.86
C HIS A 1238 47.24 31.10 31.58
N ASP A 1239 47.25 29.99 30.84
CA ASP A 1239 47.41 28.65 31.38
C ASP A 1239 48.87 28.26 31.69
N GLY A 1240 49.81 29.17 31.39
CA GLY A 1240 51.24 29.02 31.61
C GLY A 1240 51.96 28.28 30.47
N LYS A 1241 51.31 28.11 29.32
CA LYS A 1241 51.84 27.51 28.09
C LYS A 1241 51.35 28.32 26.88
N ILE A 1242 52.07 28.21 25.77
CA ILE A 1242 51.66 28.79 24.49
C ILE A 1242 51.41 27.62 23.56
N ASP A 1243 50.15 27.32 23.28
CA ASP A 1243 49.77 26.15 22.49
C ASP A 1243 48.66 26.44 21.46
N ILE A 1244 48.02 25.37 20.98
CA ILE A 1244 47.03 25.46 19.91
C ILE A 1244 45.78 26.20 20.36
N ILE A 1245 45.50 26.22 21.66
CA ILE A 1245 44.35 26.91 22.22
C ILE A 1245 44.56 28.43 22.11
N ASP A 1246 45.77 28.93 22.38
CA ASP A 1246 46.11 30.35 22.19
C ASP A 1246 46.04 30.77 20.72
N LEU A 1247 46.54 29.92 19.82
CA LEU A 1247 46.46 30.15 18.37
C LEU A 1247 45.02 30.21 17.86
N VAL A 1248 44.19 29.27 18.29
CA VAL A 1248 42.78 29.23 17.90
C VAL A 1248 42.05 30.45 18.48
N GLY A 1249 42.37 30.84 19.72
CA GLY A 1249 41.79 32.03 20.36
C GLY A 1249 42.03 33.30 19.56
N ILE A 1250 43.29 33.56 19.14
CA ILE A 1250 43.60 34.73 18.30
C ILE A 1250 42.99 34.59 16.91
N ALA A 1251 43.02 33.41 16.28
CA ALA A 1251 42.43 33.20 14.96
C ALA A 1251 40.91 33.48 14.94
N GLN A 1252 40.21 33.15 16.04
CA GLN A 1252 38.79 33.45 16.19
C GLN A 1252 38.54 34.95 16.37
N LEU A 1253 39.40 35.67 17.10
CA LEU A 1253 39.29 37.11 17.26
C LEU A 1253 39.57 37.88 15.95
N ILE A 1254 40.43 37.37 15.08
CA ILE A 1254 40.68 37.95 13.73
C ILE A 1254 39.47 37.79 12.81
N LEU A 1255 38.67 36.74 13.00
CA LEU A 1255 37.50 36.43 12.17
C LEU A 1255 36.23 37.21 12.58
N GLN A 1256 36.27 37.96 13.68
CA GLN A 1256 35.21 38.85 14.15
C GLN A 1256 35.43 40.27 13.64
#